data_AF-A0A2S0PAM9-F1
#
_entry.id   AF-A0A2S0PAM9-F1
#
_cell.length_a   1.000
_cell.length_b   1.000
_cell.length_c   1.000
_cell.angle_alpha   90.00
_cell.angle_beta   90.00
_cell.angle_gamma   90.00
#
_symmetry.space_group_name_H-M   'P 1'
#
loop_
_entity.id
_entity.type
_entity.pdbx_description
1 polymer ?
#
loop_
_entity_poly.entity_id
_entity_poly.type
_entity_poly.pdbx_seq_one_letter_code
_entity_poly.pdbx_strand_id
1 'polypeptide(L)'
;MASRRGRSMPAPWMSRSQVRWTQAVRPAMASSSKGALRACHGPQYRIGSWRHRAAHHGLAGDGQQYRLADRHPVGGPARDRRCRGNHRQRTWRKHQRSDRHRPADVGQPDTQSWPDPRRGRHCDPAGGAGNVLELDSGSVLDGDVLSAGSNNTLTLLGSAVEDSRFVGAGAGDGFRSLTMAGDDWTLSGDVALIGTAADTLSVRQGRLTLGGTVDSRGGATIAQGATLRIGEGAASGSFNGSIIDNGELVFDRADDTAFSRSISGDGGLAQSGSGMLTLNGANSYRGPTRVAAGTLRLDSARAISGDSVSVAAGAVYLLDFAATPQAWTFDRALTGSGTVRVDLGTPSADFRLGSGAGSAFAGTLALGRSQFNLDGDQAAQLARATLRLESGNTTTVDNDRLALGQLSIAGGALVLPTEAPATIISEISTGRLDLQGGSVQAYVPDHYTPGEAWDGRAPTLLRQDDTIVSRLISATGITGSASLLALIDQNGTVLGTERQIGIEQHGLAVAVGDYGFYLGTGAGNDGLYVGYGLHRLDIQAGQLLHLTGDDGTLAGSTLDARLTGSGNLLIEAAGSITLNNAANTYTGTTQVSGKTLVLGNDNVLGQTSQLRIDAGATVAANGHVQGVGELLIDGDLQLSGGQLSVLPPWGSGRLEARTGSRVAFDGGGLSIGNGGRIAAGTLSGSGLLTLTGGELRLEGANPALAVTTQIAAGASAVVDDVGGLGRGDIFNDGTLRFDAANGVLSNALDGRGDVQLVQSGLTLSGANDGFAGRFDIDADSRLTVTDTRQLGSASVTDEGVLLLDVAGEGRLLNALTGAGELVKRGSGVVLAGQGLDHRGGTRIEGGGLLLDNAAATLGAAARSRLPAGRCWVATASWSAMSATTAIWWWLTLRRGCPGPADWKSAGRWTTGAASCSAVPVSAMRWCCKVTTVAPALPGCGFMPGWTAMIRRLTAYCWMAVAPVARPHCR
;
A
#
# COMPACT_ATOMS: atom_id res chain seq x y z
N MET A 1 27.56 -0.86 -70.78
CA MET A 1 28.80 -1.55 -70.32
C MET A 1 28.60 -2.00 -68.87
N ALA A 2 29.55 -2.73 -68.28
CA ALA A 2 29.44 -3.36 -66.93
C ALA A 2 30.29 -2.58 -65.88
N SER A 3 30.55 -2.99 -64.62
CA SER A 3 30.42 -4.30 -63.94
C SER A 3 30.50 -4.25 -62.38
N ARG A 4 29.81 -5.21 -61.71
CA ARG A 4 30.22 -6.11 -60.57
C ARG A 4 31.05 -5.57 -59.36
N ARG A 5 30.62 -5.81 -58.10
CA ARG A 5 30.99 -6.93 -57.15
C ARG A 5 32.51 -7.20 -56.98
N GLY A 6 33.10 -7.48 -55.79
CA GLY A 6 32.62 -7.50 -54.39
C GLY A 6 33.31 -8.58 -53.48
N ARG A 7 33.41 -8.34 -52.15
CA ARG A 7 33.89 -9.22 -51.03
C ARG A 7 35.38 -9.64 -50.92
N SER A 8 35.92 -9.68 -49.69
CA SER A 8 37.04 -10.52 -49.19
C SER A 8 37.09 -10.55 -47.64
N MET A 9 38.07 -11.26 -47.02
CA MET A 9 38.30 -11.59 -45.57
C MET A 9 37.69 -12.93 -45.08
N PRO A 10 38.20 -13.58 -43.98
CA PRO A 10 39.45 -13.39 -43.20
C PRO A 10 40.30 -14.69 -42.97
N ALA A 11 41.49 -14.60 -42.34
CA ALA A 11 42.05 -15.57 -41.33
C ALA A 11 43.52 -15.29 -40.92
N PRO A 12 43.89 -15.37 -39.62
CA PRO A 12 45.28 -15.42 -39.13
C PRO A 12 45.63 -16.72 -38.35
N TRP A 13 46.93 -16.96 -38.06
CA TRP A 13 47.45 -18.13 -37.31
C TRP A 13 48.52 -17.75 -36.25
N MET A 14 48.83 -18.65 -35.31
CA MET A 14 49.75 -18.43 -34.17
C MET A 14 51.22 -18.79 -34.47
N SER A 15 52.19 -18.23 -33.72
CA SER A 15 53.06 -18.99 -32.76
C SER A 15 54.28 -18.22 -32.18
N ARG A 16 54.74 -18.72 -31.00
CA ARG A 16 56.09 -18.78 -30.35
C ARG A 16 57.27 -17.96 -30.97
N SER A 17 58.24 -17.42 -30.20
CA SER A 17 59.16 -18.12 -29.27
C SER A 17 59.97 -17.19 -28.32
N GLN A 18 60.85 -17.73 -27.47
CA GLN A 18 61.68 -17.06 -26.44
C GLN A 18 62.98 -16.40 -26.96
N VAL A 19 63.62 -15.52 -26.14
CA VAL A 19 65.01 -15.64 -25.60
C VAL A 19 65.28 -14.56 -24.51
N ARG A 20 66.36 -14.67 -23.71
CA ARG A 20 66.63 -13.92 -22.46
C ARG A 20 67.81 -12.92 -22.53
N TRP A 21 67.80 -11.95 -21.60
CA TRP A 21 68.83 -11.71 -20.54
C TRP A 21 68.22 -10.83 -19.41
N THR A 22 68.85 -10.33 -18.32
CA THR A 22 70.28 -10.19 -17.94
C THR A 22 70.57 -10.54 -16.45
N GLN A 23 70.70 -9.54 -15.55
CA GLN A 23 71.17 -9.60 -14.15
C GLN A 23 70.27 -8.68 -13.26
N ALA A 24 69.81 -9.10 -12.06
CA ALA A 24 70.44 -9.06 -10.71
C ALA A 24 70.28 -7.68 -10.03
N VAL A 25 70.02 -7.53 -8.72
CA VAL A 25 70.64 -8.16 -7.52
C VAL A 25 69.62 -8.46 -6.38
N ARG A 26 69.97 -9.34 -5.42
CA ARG A 26 69.28 -9.58 -4.13
C ARG A 26 70.14 -9.13 -2.94
N PRO A 27 69.54 -8.76 -1.79
CA PRO A 27 69.51 -9.67 -0.62
C PRO A 27 68.06 -10.11 -0.27
N ALA A 28 67.78 -11.35 0.17
CA ALA A 28 68.12 -12.01 1.45
C ALA A 28 67.23 -11.48 2.61
N MET A 29 66.20 -12.20 3.06
CA MET A 29 66.16 -13.47 3.85
C MET A 29 66.07 -13.21 5.36
N ALA A 30 64.95 -13.63 5.96
CA ALA A 30 64.92 -14.34 7.25
C ALA A 30 63.57 -15.07 7.41
N SER A 31 63.58 -16.31 7.90
CA SER A 31 62.38 -17.06 8.25
C SER A 31 62.58 -17.78 9.58
N SER A 32 61.51 -17.89 10.38
CA SER A 32 61.26 -18.81 11.52
C SER A 32 60.41 -18.12 12.60
N SER A 33 59.69 -18.79 13.51
CA SER A 33 58.96 -20.08 13.51
C SER A 33 58.25 -20.25 14.88
N LYS A 34 57.28 -21.18 14.97
CA LYS A 34 56.63 -21.71 16.22
C LYS A 34 55.58 -20.81 16.91
N GLY A 35 54.70 -21.48 17.70
CA GLY A 35 53.89 -20.85 18.77
C GLY A 35 52.38 -21.11 18.68
N ALA A 36 51.90 -22.31 19.03
CA ALA A 36 50.48 -22.69 18.88
C ALA A 36 49.62 -22.48 20.15
N LEU A 37 48.28 -22.46 19.96
CA LEU A 37 47.19 -22.56 20.96
C LEU A 37 46.91 -21.27 21.79
N ARG A 38 45.68 -20.93 22.21
CA ARG A 38 44.39 -21.69 22.24
C ARG A 38 43.15 -20.75 22.38
N ALA A 39 42.04 -21.08 21.69
CA ALA A 39 40.62 -20.68 21.92
C ALA A 39 40.27 -19.16 22.03
N CYS A 40 39.12 -18.62 21.57
CA CYS A 40 37.74 -19.13 21.48
C CYS A 40 36.99 -18.68 20.18
N HIS A 41 35.72 -19.09 20.03
CA HIS A 41 34.87 -18.82 18.85
C HIS A 41 34.15 -17.45 18.84
N GLY A 42 33.94 -16.92 17.63
CA GLY A 42 32.96 -15.86 17.30
C GLY A 42 32.84 -15.72 15.76
N PRO A 43 31.65 -15.89 15.14
CA PRO A 43 31.54 -16.01 13.68
C PRO A 43 31.40 -14.68 12.92
N GLN A 44 31.61 -14.75 11.61
CA GLN A 44 31.57 -13.62 10.67
C GLN A 44 30.15 -13.10 10.44
N TYR A 45 29.97 -11.77 10.43
CA TYR A 45 28.76 -11.13 9.92
C TYR A 45 28.69 -11.27 8.39
N ARG A 46 27.60 -11.86 7.88
CA ARG A 46 27.18 -11.66 6.49
C ARG A 46 26.30 -10.42 6.41
N ILE A 47 26.63 -9.51 5.50
CA ILE A 47 25.76 -8.38 5.15
C ILE A 47 24.56 -8.94 4.39
N GLY A 48 23.39 -8.94 5.04
CA GLY A 48 22.12 -9.34 4.43
C GLY A 48 21.43 -8.12 3.82
N SER A 49 21.16 -8.17 2.51
CA SER A 49 20.39 -7.14 1.82
C SER A 49 18.93 -7.13 2.28
N TRP A 50 18.44 -5.97 2.69
CA TRP A 50 17.01 -5.73 2.91
C TRP A 50 16.46 -4.88 1.76
N ARG A 51 15.37 -5.35 1.15
CA ARG A 51 14.46 -4.51 0.36
C ARG A 51 13.09 -4.51 1.03
N HIS A 52 12.43 -3.36 0.94
CA HIS A 52 11.03 -3.03 1.20
C HIS A 52 10.09 -4.13 1.71
N ARG A 53 9.36 -3.79 2.78
CA ARG A 53 8.04 -4.35 3.06
C ARG A 53 7.05 -3.20 3.19
N ALA A 54 6.05 -3.14 2.32
CA ALA A 54 4.85 -2.33 2.56
C ALA A 54 3.98 -3.03 3.61
N ALA A 55 3.32 -2.26 4.47
CA ALA A 55 2.50 -2.80 5.55
C ALA A 55 1.00 -2.70 5.24
N HIS A 56 0.30 -3.83 5.40
CA HIS A 56 -1.16 -3.87 5.58
C HIS A 56 -1.47 -4.14 7.06
N HIS A 57 -2.51 -3.49 7.58
CA HIS A 57 -3.42 -4.10 8.55
C HIS A 57 -4.57 -4.75 7.73
N GLY A 58 -5.19 -5.88 8.08
CA GLY A 58 -5.02 -6.85 9.18
C GLY A 58 -5.87 -8.12 8.89
N LEU A 59 -6.13 -9.07 9.79
CA LEU A 59 -5.65 -9.26 11.16
C LEU A 59 -5.88 -10.73 11.63
N ALA A 60 -4.87 -11.35 12.24
CA ALA A 60 -4.92 -12.48 13.20
C ALA A 60 -5.49 -13.88 12.81
N GLY A 61 -4.80 -14.93 13.31
CA GLY A 61 -5.20 -16.35 13.28
C GLY A 61 -4.01 -17.24 13.70
N ASP A 62 -4.17 -18.07 14.73
CA ASP A 62 -3.05 -18.65 15.49
C ASP A 62 -2.43 -19.93 14.92
N GLY A 63 -1.18 -20.17 15.33
CA GLY A 63 -0.27 -21.14 14.72
C GLY A 63 -0.43 -22.61 15.12
N GLN A 64 0.35 -23.45 14.42
CA GLN A 64 0.95 -24.68 14.96
C GLN A 64 2.31 -24.92 14.31
N GLN A 65 3.25 -25.49 15.06
CA GLN A 65 4.56 -25.93 14.56
C GLN A 65 4.63 -27.44 14.54
N TYR A 66 4.94 -28.07 13.40
CA TYR A 66 5.63 -29.37 13.37
C TYR A 66 6.59 -29.47 12.17
N ARG A 67 7.53 -30.41 12.26
CA ARG A 67 8.79 -30.40 11.49
C ARG A 67 8.74 -31.15 10.15
N LEU A 68 9.62 -30.69 9.26
CA LEU A 68 10.15 -31.35 8.07
C LEU A 68 10.54 -32.83 8.29
N ALA A 69 10.31 -33.66 7.26
CA ALA A 69 11.13 -34.83 6.91
C ALA A 69 11.04 -35.10 5.39
N ASP A 70 12.10 -35.65 4.80
CA ASP A 70 12.33 -35.67 3.35
C ASP A 70 11.75 -36.87 2.57
N ARG A 71 11.44 -36.60 1.29
CA ARG A 71 11.69 -37.39 0.06
C ARG A 71 11.80 -38.94 0.15
N HIS A 72 10.86 -39.62 -0.54
CA HIS A 72 11.05 -40.48 -1.76
C HIS A 72 12.36 -41.31 -1.98
N PRO A 73 12.34 -42.41 -2.81
CA PRO A 73 11.23 -43.22 -3.34
C PRO A 73 11.50 -44.76 -3.52
N VAL A 74 10.57 -45.49 -4.18
CA VAL A 74 10.70 -46.85 -4.80
C VAL A 74 10.76 -48.07 -3.84
N GLY A 75 10.23 -49.23 -4.25
CA GLY A 75 10.23 -50.48 -3.43
C GLY A 75 9.99 -51.81 -4.16
N GLY A 76 8.75 -52.14 -4.51
CA GLY A 76 8.38 -53.42 -5.17
C GLY A 76 8.01 -54.59 -4.22
N PRO A 77 7.58 -55.77 -4.74
CA PRO A 77 6.66 -56.64 -3.98
C PRO A 77 7.02 -58.15 -3.85
N ALA A 78 6.62 -58.76 -2.72
CA ALA A 78 6.35 -60.20 -2.56
C ALA A 78 5.23 -60.36 -1.50
N ARG A 79 4.09 -61.07 -1.69
CA ARG A 79 3.73 -62.41 -2.21
C ARG A 79 3.61 -63.52 -1.15
N ASP A 80 2.36 -63.97 -1.01
CA ASP A 80 1.87 -65.33 -0.72
C ASP A 80 2.03 -65.92 0.70
N ARG A 81 0.89 -66.10 1.38
CA ARG A 81 0.33 -67.44 1.64
C ARG A 81 -1.16 -67.41 2.01
N ARG A 82 -1.80 -68.60 2.01
CA ARG A 82 -3.25 -68.80 1.81
C ARG A 82 -3.94 -69.50 2.99
N CYS A 83 -5.23 -69.19 3.20
CA CYS A 83 -6.32 -70.15 3.52
C CYS A 83 -7.66 -69.44 3.19
N ARG A 84 -8.36 -69.66 2.06
CA ARG A 84 -9.14 -70.82 1.53
C ARG A 84 -10.47 -71.13 2.25
N GLY A 85 -11.57 -70.87 1.52
CA GLY A 85 -12.97 -71.24 1.78
C GLY A 85 -13.88 -70.39 0.87
N ASN A 86 -14.20 -70.76 -0.38
CA ASN A 86 -15.22 -71.74 -0.80
C ASN A 86 -16.52 -71.64 0.02
N HIS A 87 -17.72 -71.52 -0.57
CA HIS A 87 -18.24 -71.69 -1.94
C HIS A 87 -19.60 -70.91 -2.03
N ARG A 88 -20.32 -70.71 -3.16
CA ARG A 88 -20.26 -71.19 -4.55
C ARG A 88 -20.98 -70.20 -5.49
N GLN A 89 -20.63 -70.19 -6.78
CA GLN A 89 -21.42 -69.54 -7.84
C GLN A 89 -22.61 -70.42 -8.27
N ARG A 90 -23.61 -69.82 -8.94
CA ARG A 90 -24.17 -70.32 -10.22
C ARG A 90 -24.99 -69.27 -10.97
N THR A 91 -24.46 -68.81 -12.10
CA THR A 91 -25.23 -68.21 -13.20
C THR A 91 -25.70 -69.31 -14.17
N TRP A 92 -26.61 -69.02 -15.12
CA TRP A 92 -26.37 -69.11 -16.58
C TRP A 92 -27.64 -68.87 -17.46
N ARG A 93 -27.50 -67.94 -18.42
CA ARG A 93 -28.15 -67.77 -19.75
C ARG A 93 -29.68 -67.83 -20.00
N LYS A 94 -30.18 -66.69 -20.53
CA LYS A 94 -30.77 -66.48 -21.89
C LYS A 94 -31.36 -67.68 -22.66
N HIS A 95 -32.62 -67.56 -23.09
CA HIS A 95 -33.10 -67.24 -24.46
C HIS A 95 -34.63 -66.89 -24.35
N GLN A 96 -35.15 -65.73 -24.76
CA GLN A 96 -35.41 -65.13 -26.10
C GLN A 96 -36.82 -65.42 -26.69
N ARG A 97 -37.58 -64.34 -26.97
CA ARG A 97 -38.87 -64.26 -27.73
C ARG A 97 -40.10 -64.94 -27.07
N SER A 98 -41.35 -64.46 -27.21
CA SER A 98 -41.96 -63.19 -27.69
C SER A 98 -43.49 -63.24 -27.38
N ASP A 99 -44.35 -62.20 -27.52
CA ASP A 99 -44.20 -60.86 -28.09
C ASP A 99 -44.98 -59.77 -27.28
N ARG A 100 -46.17 -59.34 -27.73
CA ARG A 100 -47.00 -58.25 -27.17
C ARG A 100 -48.09 -58.74 -26.20
N HIS A 101 -48.36 -58.00 -25.12
CA HIS A 101 -49.51 -57.09 -25.04
C HIS A 101 -49.57 -56.28 -23.71
N ARG A 102 -50.09 -55.06 -23.82
CA ARG A 102 -50.68 -54.17 -22.78
C ARG A 102 -52.03 -53.66 -23.39
N PRO A 103 -53.00 -53.09 -22.64
CA PRO A 103 -52.84 -52.31 -21.40
C PRO A 103 -53.87 -52.61 -20.28
N ALA A 104 -53.95 -51.70 -19.29
CA ALA A 104 -54.90 -51.60 -18.17
C ALA A 104 -54.75 -52.67 -17.05
N ASP A 105 -55.03 -52.38 -15.76
CA ASP A 105 -55.58 -51.13 -15.20
C ASP A 105 -55.04 -50.74 -13.80
N VAL A 106 -55.40 -49.52 -13.36
CA VAL A 106 -55.19 -48.81 -12.07
C VAL A 106 -54.57 -49.56 -10.87
N GLY A 107 -53.55 -48.94 -10.25
CA GLY A 107 -53.04 -49.30 -8.91
C GLY A 107 -51.94 -48.36 -8.38
N GLN A 108 -52.32 -47.28 -7.68
CA GLN A 108 -51.45 -46.39 -6.88
C GLN A 108 -52.11 -46.15 -5.51
N PRO A 109 -51.38 -45.67 -4.48
CA PRO A 109 -49.96 -45.32 -4.44
C PRO A 109 -49.16 -46.16 -3.42
N ASP A 110 -47.84 -45.96 -3.38
CA ASP A 110 -47.06 -46.20 -2.15
C ASP A 110 -45.87 -45.22 -2.07
N THR A 111 -45.99 -44.22 -1.20
CA THR A 111 -44.94 -43.19 -0.99
C THR A 111 -44.00 -43.65 0.13
N GLN A 112 -42.81 -44.14 -0.20
CA GLN A 112 -41.87 -44.59 0.82
C GLN A 112 -41.27 -43.41 1.61
N SER A 113 -41.53 -43.41 2.92
CA SER A 113 -41.04 -42.45 3.90
C SER A 113 -39.58 -42.69 4.27
N TRP A 114 -38.78 -41.61 4.36
CA TRP A 114 -37.37 -41.65 4.76
C TRP A 114 -37.18 -41.78 6.29
N PRO A 115 -36.18 -42.54 6.77
CA PRO A 115 -35.75 -42.53 8.17
C PRO A 115 -34.45 -41.74 8.46
N ASP A 116 -34.48 -40.95 9.54
CA ASP A 116 -33.38 -40.39 10.39
C ASP A 116 -32.15 -39.67 9.75
N PRO A 117 -32.00 -38.33 9.91
CA PRO A 117 -30.89 -37.55 9.36
C PRO A 117 -29.73 -37.32 10.36
N ARG A 118 -28.87 -38.31 10.62
CA ARG A 118 -27.64 -38.15 11.44
C ARG A 118 -26.36 -38.81 10.90
N ARG A 119 -26.23 -38.93 9.59
CA ARG A 119 -24.93 -39.16 8.90
C ARG A 119 -24.89 -38.31 7.63
N GLY A 120 -23.73 -37.76 7.29
CA GLY A 120 -23.54 -37.00 6.05
C GLY A 120 -23.89 -37.88 4.85
N ARG A 121 -24.72 -37.36 3.93
CA ARG A 121 -25.23 -38.12 2.79
C ARG A 121 -24.34 -37.90 1.58
N HIS A 122 -23.35 -38.76 1.39
CA HIS A 122 -22.84 -38.95 0.03
C HIS A 122 -24.01 -39.36 -0.87
N CYS A 123 -24.31 -38.53 -1.85
CA CYS A 123 -25.02 -38.97 -3.04
C CYS A 123 -24.08 -39.94 -3.76
N ASP A 124 -24.46 -41.23 -3.78
CA ASP A 124 -23.71 -42.32 -4.42
C ASP A 124 -24.43 -42.81 -5.70
N PRO A 125 -24.64 -41.95 -6.72
CA PRO A 125 -25.18 -42.38 -8.00
C PRO A 125 -24.08 -43.12 -8.80
N ALA A 126 -24.49 -43.79 -9.87
CA ALA A 126 -23.56 -44.28 -10.90
C ALA A 126 -22.49 -45.28 -10.43
N GLY A 127 -22.88 -46.32 -9.67
CA GLY A 127 -22.12 -47.59 -9.56
C GLY A 127 -22.10 -48.43 -10.85
N GLY A 128 -22.16 -47.80 -12.02
CA GLY A 128 -22.31 -48.44 -13.34
C GLY A 128 -21.74 -47.57 -14.45
N ALA A 129 -21.66 -48.10 -15.67
CA ALA A 129 -21.07 -47.39 -16.80
C ALA A 129 -22.12 -46.68 -17.67
N GLY A 130 -21.92 -45.39 -17.96
CA GLY A 130 -22.74 -44.61 -18.90
C GLY A 130 -23.94 -43.89 -18.30
N ASN A 131 -23.88 -43.50 -17.03
CA ASN A 131 -24.94 -42.72 -16.37
C ASN A 131 -24.85 -41.23 -16.77
N VAL A 132 -25.99 -40.53 -16.72
CA VAL A 132 -26.05 -39.07 -16.87
C VAL A 132 -26.45 -38.46 -15.53
N LEU A 133 -25.67 -37.51 -15.04
CA LEU A 133 -26.09 -36.57 -14.00
C LEU A 133 -26.46 -35.26 -14.69
N GLU A 134 -27.67 -34.78 -14.44
CA GLU A 134 -28.19 -33.53 -14.99
C GLU A 134 -28.58 -32.63 -13.82
N LEU A 135 -28.08 -31.40 -13.81
CA LEU A 135 -28.37 -30.39 -12.80
C LEU A 135 -29.01 -29.18 -13.51
N ASP A 136 -30.12 -28.69 -12.96
CA ASP A 136 -30.85 -27.51 -13.45
C ASP A 136 -31.05 -26.49 -12.30
N SER A 137 -31.60 -25.32 -12.62
CA SER A 137 -31.92 -24.22 -11.72
C SER A 137 -32.58 -24.67 -10.42
N GLY A 138 -31.93 -24.39 -9.28
CA GLY A 138 -32.41 -24.81 -7.96
C GLY A 138 -32.07 -26.25 -7.56
N SER A 139 -31.24 -26.95 -8.33
CA SER A 139 -30.52 -28.13 -7.83
C SER A 139 -29.62 -27.73 -6.66
N VAL A 140 -29.57 -28.57 -5.62
CA VAL A 140 -28.69 -28.39 -4.45
C VAL A 140 -28.18 -29.77 -4.06
N LEU A 141 -26.85 -29.91 -3.97
CA LEU A 141 -26.20 -31.11 -3.45
C LEU A 141 -25.80 -30.93 -1.97
N ASP A 142 -25.78 -32.03 -1.21
CA ASP A 142 -25.42 -32.10 0.22
C ASP A 142 -24.09 -32.86 0.36
N GLY A 143 -23.07 -32.38 -0.37
CA GLY A 143 -21.72 -32.95 -0.43
C GLY A 143 -21.34 -33.64 -1.75
N ASP A 144 -20.06 -34.02 -1.84
CA ASP A 144 -19.38 -34.52 -3.04
C ASP A 144 -20.11 -35.64 -3.81
N VAL A 145 -19.99 -35.58 -5.14
CA VAL A 145 -20.45 -36.62 -6.08
C VAL A 145 -19.27 -37.48 -6.52
N LEU A 146 -19.35 -38.78 -6.26
CA LEU A 146 -18.37 -39.77 -6.69
C LEU A 146 -18.85 -40.48 -7.97
N SER A 147 -18.07 -40.40 -9.05
CA SER A 147 -18.29 -41.19 -10.27
C SER A 147 -17.50 -42.49 -10.22
N ALA A 148 -18.19 -43.63 -10.32
CA ALA A 148 -17.58 -44.95 -10.43
C ALA A 148 -17.80 -45.56 -11.83
N GLY A 149 -16.76 -46.17 -12.40
CA GLY A 149 -16.84 -46.76 -13.74
C GLY A 149 -16.74 -45.75 -14.89
N SER A 150 -16.90 -46.24 -16.11
CA SER A 150 -16.61 -45.48 -17.33
C SER A 150 -17.85 -44.86 -17.98
N ASN A 151 -17.63 -43.84 -18.82
CA ASN A 151 -18.66 -43.18 -19.64
C ASN A 151 -19.74 -42.36 -18.92
N ASN A 152 -19.70 -42.15 -17.60
CA ASN A 152 -20.64 -41.27 -16.89
C ASN A 152 -20.47 -39.81 -17.35
N THR A 153 -21.54 -39.01 -17.48
CA THR A 153 -21.47 -37.61 -17.96
C THR A 153 -22.24 -36.64 -17.07
N LEU A 154 -21.76 -35.40 -16.97
CA LEU A 154 -22.42 -34.30 -16.26
C LEU A 154 -22.99 -33.27 -17.25
N THR A 155 -24.25 -32.90 -17.08
CA THR A 155 -24.95 -31.84 -17.83
C THR A 155 -25.42 -30.75 -16.88
N LEU A 156 -25.20 -29.49 -17.24
CA LEU A 156 -25.65 -28.31 -16.50
C LEU A 156 -26.68 -27.53 -17.35
N LEU A 157 -27.83 -27.20 -16.77
CA LEU A 157 -28.97 -26.51 -17.37
C LEU A 157 -29.37 -25.30 -16.51
N GLY A 158 -30.01 -24.29 -17.11
CA GLY A 158 -30.41 -23.06 -16.40
C GLY A 158 -29.25 -22.40 -15.64
N SER A 159 -29.46 -22.04 -14.38
CA SER A 159 -28.42 -21.37 -13.56
C SER A 159 -28.31 -21.85 -12.11
N ALA A 160 -27.07 -22.03 -11.62
CA ALA A 160 -26.77 -22.27 -10.21
C ALA A 160 -25.29 -21.97 -9.83
N VAL A 161 -25.01 -22.04 -8.53
CA VAL A 161 -23.64 -22.11 -7.98
C VAL A 161 -23.57 -23.39 -7.15
N GLU A 162 -22.52 -24.18 -7.33
CA GLU A 162 -22.35 -25.49 -6.70
C GLU A 162 -20.89 -25.66 -6.21
N ASP A 163 -20.72 -26.06 -4.94
CA ASP A 163 -19.43 -26.21 -4.28
C ASP A 163 -19.01 -27.68 -4.07
N SER A 164 -19.94 -28.62 -4.27
CA SER A 164 -19.65 -30.06 -4.27
C SER A 164 -18.61 -30.45 -5.32
N ARG A 165 -17.71 -31.39 -4.99
CA ARG A 165 -16.70 -31.89 -5.94
C ARG A 165 -17.27 -33.04 -6.76
N PHE A 166 -16.88 -33.11 -8.03
CA PHE A 166 -17.34 -34.07 -9.03
C PHE A 166 -16.18 -34.99 -9.44
N VAL A 167 -15.80 -35.91 -8.56
CA VAL A 167 -14.53 -36.65 -8.63
C VAL A 167 -14.71 -38.16 -8.85
N GLY A 168 -13.63 -38.85 -9.23
CA GLY A 168 -13.64 -40.30 -9.35
C GLY A 168 -13.68 -41.02 -7.99
N ALA A 169 -14.41 -42.12 -7.91
CA ALA A 169 -14.38 -43.02 -6.74
C ALA A 169 -13.02 -43.73 -6.54
N GLY A 170 -12.17 -43.74 -7.56
CA GLY A 170 -10.83 -44.31 -7.56
C GLY A 170 -9.86 -43.52 -8.43
N ALA A 171 -8.57 -43.83 -8.31
CA ALA A 171 -7.49 -43.14 -9.00
C ALA A 171 -7.59 -43.32 -10.54
N GLY A 172 -8.20 -42.34 -11.19
CA GLY A 172 -8.37 -42.30 -12.65
C GLY A 172 -9.77 -42.65 -13.16
N ASP A 173 -10.74 -42.85 -12.26
CA ASP A 173 -12.17 -42.73 -12.52
C ASP A 173 -12.60 -41.25 -12.55
N GLY A 174 -13.86 -40.96 -12.93
CA GLY A 174 -14.40 -39.60 -13.03
C GLY A 174 -15.55 -39.52 -14.04
N PHE A 175 -15.85 -38.31 -14.53
CA PHE A 175 -16.83 -38.10 -15.59
C PHE A 175 -16.16 -38.14 -16.96
N ARG A 176 -16.74 -38.84 -17.95
CA ARG A 176 -16.29 -38.83 -19.34
C ARG A 176 -16.37 -37.43 -19.95
N SER A 177 -17.38 -36.65 -19.62
CA SER A 177 -17.52 -35.28 -20.11
C SER A 177 -18.44 -34.43 -19.24
N LEU A 178 -18.23 -33.11 -19.31
CA LEU A 178 -19.10 -32.07 -18.77
C LEU A 178 -19.69 -31.25 -19.92
N THR A 179 -21.00 -31.06 -19.95
CA THR A 179 -21.71 -30.19 -20.90
C THR A 179 -22.44 -29.09 -20.15
N MET A 180 -22.00 -27.85 -20.31
CA MET A 180 -22.77 -26.66 -19.94
C MET A 180 -23.70 -26.29 -21.09
N ALA A 181 -25.01 -26.33 -20.83
CA ALA A 181 -26.08 -25.94 -21.74
C ALA A 181 -27.15 -25.08 -21.03
N GLY A 182 -26.84 -24.52 -19.86
CA GLY A 182 -27.63 -23.50 -19.18
C GLY A 182 -27.21 -22.07 -19.53
N ASP A 183 -27.67 -21.12 -18.72
CA ASP A 183 -27.40 -19.68 -18.89
C ASP A 183 -26.16 -19.23 -18.08
N ASP A 184 -26.02 -19.66 -16.83
CA ASP A 184 -24.90 -19.25 -15.97
C ASP A 184 -24.63 -20.23 -14.81
N TRP A 185 -23.44 -20.84 -14.78
CA TRP A 185 -23.02 -21.80 -13.74
C TRP A 185 -21.64 -21.49 -13.18
N THR A 186 -21.50 -21.50 -11.85
CA THR A 186 -20.20 -21.54 -11.16
C THR A 186 -20.01 -22.88 -10.46
N LEU A 187 -18.92 -23.59 -10.77
CA LEU A 187 -18.47 -24.80 -10.07
C LEU A 187 -17.24 -24.49 -9.21
N SER A 188 -17.43 -24.39 -7.91
CA SER A 188 -16.36 -24.09 -6.94
C SER A 188 -15.62 -25.35 -6.46
N GLY A 189 -16.24 -26.52 -6.57
CA GLY A 189 -15.62 -27.81 -6.30
C GLY A 189 -14.74 -28.33 -7.45
N ASP A 190 -13.78 -29.20 -7.15
CA ASP A 190 -12.93 -29.88 -8.14
C ASP A 190 -13.74 -30.83 -9.04
N VAL A 191 -13.34 -30.97 -10.31
CA VAL A 191 -14.00 -31.83 -11.30
C VAL A 191 -12.98 -32.75 -11.99
N ALA A 192 -13.23 -34.07 -11.99
CA ALA A 192 -12.38 -35.05 -12.65
C ALA A 192 -12.98 -35.48 -14.01
N LEU A 193 -12.35 -35.07 -15.11
CA LEU A 193 -12.78 -35.37 -16.48
C LEU A 193 -11.85 -36.39 -17.16
N ILE A 194 -12.34 -37.63 -17.25
CA ILE A 194 -11.58 -38.78 -17.79
C ILE A 194 -11.69 -38.96 -19.31
N GLY A 195 -12.51 -38.15 -20.00
CA GLY A 195 -12.58 -38.13 -21.46
C GLY A 195 -11.30 -37.62 -22.11
N THR A 196 -11.03 -38.05 -23.34
CA THR A 196 -9.81 -37.69 -24.11
C THR A 196 -10.13 -36.94 -25.41
N ALA A 197 -11.36 -36.44 -25.56
CA ALA A 197 -11.83 -35.74 -26.75
C ALA A 197 -11.72 -34.22 -26.57
N ALA A 198 -11.80 -33.44 -27.66
CA ALA A 198 -11.70 -31.98 -27.61
C ALA A 198 -12.95 -31.30 -26.98
N ASP A 199 -14.06 -32.02 -26.94
CA ASP A 199 -15.36 -31.65 -26.36
C ASP A 199 -15.59 -32.32 -24.97
N THR A 200 -14.52 -32.78 -24.31
CA THR A 200 -14.58 -33.38 -22.97
C THR A 200 -15.16 -32.41 -21.94
N LEU A 201 -14.86 -31.11 -22.07
CA LEU A 201 -15.67 -30.03 -21.52
C LEU A 201 -16.32 -29.27 -22.69
N SER A 202 -17.63 -29.06 -22.67
CA SER A 202 -18.37 -28.39 -23.74
C SER A 202 -19.25 -27.28 -23.15
N VAL A 203 -18.95 -26.02 -23.46
CA VAL A 203 -19.81 -24.88 -23.11
C VAL A 203 -20.58 -24.48 -24.37
N ARG A 204 -21.88 -24.81 -24.41
CA ARG A 204 -22.72 -24.69 -25.62
C ARG A 204 -23.46 -23.36 -25.71
N GLN A 205 -23.76 -22.77 -24.57
CA GLN A 205 -24.37 -21.46 -24.37
C GLN A 205 -24.07 -21.01 -22.94
N GLY A 206 -24.34 -19.74 -22.64
CA GLY A 206 -24.18 -19.20 -21.29
C GLY A 206 -22.73 -19.10 -20.81
N ARG A 207 -22.56 -18.88 -19.50
CA ARG A 207 -21.26 -18.80 -18.82
C ARG A 207 -21.02 -20.03 -17.95
N LEU A 208 -19.88 -20.70 -18.12
CA LEU A 208 -19.34 -21.65 -17.13
C LEU A 208 -18.16 -21.00 -16.41
N THR A 209 -18.18 -20.97 -15.09
CA THR A 209 -17.06 -20.52 -14.24
C THR A 209 -16.50 -21.67 -13.43
N LEU A 210 -15.18 -21.86 -13.54
CA LEU A 210 -14.43 -22.90 -12.85
C LEU A 210 -13.71 -22.26 -11.66
N GLY A 211 -14.32 -22.34 -10.47
CA GLY A 211 -13.72 -21.94 -9.20
C GLY A 211 -12.86 -23.05 -8.59
N GLY A 212 -13.14 -24.32 -8.90
CA GLY A 212 -12.34 -25.50 -8.53
C GLY A 212 -11.33 -25.94 -9.59
N THR A 213 -10.53 -26.97 -9.30
CA THR A 213 -9.60 -27.56 -10.27
C THR A 213 -10.29 -28.58 -11.17
N VAL A 214 -10.19 -28.40 -12.49
CA VAL A 214 -10.66 -29.38 -13.48
C VAL A 214 -9.48 -30.19 -14.01
N ASP A 215 -9.29 -31.38 -13.45
CA ASP A 215 -8.33 -32.37 -13.97
C ASP A 215 -8.94 -33.04 -15.20
N SER A 216 -8.48 -32.64 -16.39
CA SER A 216 -9.01 -33.11 -17.68
C SER A 216 -7.97 -33.86 -18.48
N ARG A 217 -8.32 -35.08 -18.93
CA ARG A 217 -7.55 -35.84 -19.93
C ARG A 217 -7.83 -35.41 -21.38
N GLY A 218 -8.77 -34.49 -21.58
CA GLY A 218 -9.24 -34.01 -22.88
C GLY A 218 -9.28 -32.49 -22.97
N GLY A 219 -9.73 -31.98 -24.11
CA GLY A 219 -9.88 -30.55 -24.36
C GLY A 219 -11.21 -29.98 -23.89
N ALA A 220 -11.31 -28.65 -23.97
CA ALA A 220 -12.56 -27.91 -23.86
C ALA A 220 -12.97 -27.34 -25.22
N THR A 221 -14.27 -27.23 -25.46
CA THR A 221 -14.85 -26.52 -26.61
C THR A 221 -15.89 -25.50 -26.13
N ILE A 222 -15.70 -24.24 -26.51
CA ILE A 222 -16.58 -23.10 -26.23
C ILE A 222 -17.31 -22.75 -27.53
N ALA A 223 -18.64 -22.69 -27.48
CA ALA A 223 -19.47 -22.33 -28.61
C ALA A 223 -19.57 -20.80 -28.80
N GLN A 224 -20.06 -20.38 -29.97
CA GLN A 224 -20.28 -18.97 -30.26
C GLN A 224 -21.32 -18.36 -29.31
N GLY A 225 -20.96 -17.25 -28.66
CA GLY A 225 -21.80 -16.59 -27.65
C GLY A 225 -21.80 -17.25 -26.27
N ALA A 226 -20.95 -18.26 -26.04
CA ALA A 226 -20.72 -18.86 -24.73
C ALA A 226 -19.39 -18.38 -24.12
N THR A 227 -19.29 -18.44 -22.79
CA THR A 227 -18.09 -18.00 -22.03
C THR A 227 -17.58 -19.11 -21.12
N LEU A 228 -16.27 -19.38 -21.13
CA LEU A 228 -15.59 -20.18 -20.12
C LEU A 228 -14.68 -19.27 -19.28
N ARG A 229 -14.94 -19.18 -17.97
CA ARG A 229 -14.16 -18.38 -17.01
C ARG A 229 -13.38 -19.31 -16.08
N ILE A 230 -12.09 -19.07 -15.92
CA ILE A 230 -11.18 -19.84 -15.07
C ILE A 230 -10.78 -18.96 -13.88
N GLY A 231 -11.27 -19.31 -12.68
CA GLY A 231 -11.16 -18.50 -11.47
C GLY A 231 -12.32 -17.51 -11.29
N GLU A 232 -12.43 -16.93 -10.09
CA GLU A 232 -13.43 -15.93 -9.72
C GLU A 232 -12.79 -14.83 -8.84
N GLY A 233 -11.70 -14.21 -9.33
CA GLY A 233 -10.92 -13.22 -8.57
C GLY A 233 -10.16 -13.81 -7.38
N ALA A 234 -9.95 -15.12 -7.37
CA ALA A 234 -9.31 -15.90 -6.31
C ALA A 234 -8.06 -16.63 -6.82
N ALA A 235 -7.33 -17.32 -5.93
CA ALA A 235 -6.19 -18.18 -6.29
C ALA A 235 -6.60 -19.63 -6.66
N SER A 236 -7.88 -19.85 -6.97
CA SER A 236 -8.46 -21.14 -7.36
C SER A 236 -9.00 -21.10 -8.80
N GLY A 237 -9.48 -22.23 -9.32
CA GLY A 237 -9.94 -22.36 -10.70
C GLY A 237 -8.83 -22.73 -11.67
N SER A 238 -8.87 -23.93 -12.26
CA SER A 238 -7.86 -24.34 -13.26
C SER A 238 -8.39 -25.36 -14.28
N PHE A 239 -7.79 -25.38 -15.47
CA PHE A 239 -8.07 -26.35 -16.53
C PHE A 239 -6.77 -26.74 -17.26
N ASN A 240 -6.56 -28.03 -17.54
CA ASN A 240 -5.28 -28.58 -18.05
C ASN A 240 -5.35 -29.21 -19.46
N GLY A 241 -6.39 -28.88 -20.24
CA GLY A 241 -6.55 -29.32 -21.64
C GLY A 241 -6.32 -28.20 -22.67
N SER A 242 -6.17 -28.56 -23.94
CA SER A 242 -6.28 -27.59 -25.05
C SER A 242 -7.71 -27.08 -25.19
N ILE A 243 -7.88 -25.84 -25.68
CA ILE A 243 -9.18 -25.17 -25.78
C ILE A 243 -9.47 -24.81 -27.24
N ILE A 244 -10.64 -25.21 -27.71
CA ILE A 244 -11.26 -24.72 -28.94
C ILE A 244 -12.26 -23.63 -28.54
N ASP A 245 -11.85 -22.38 -28.62
CA ASP A 245 -12.65 -21.22 -28.29
C ASP A 245 -13.29 -20.62 -29.56
N ASN A 246 -14.62 -20.52 -29.56
CA ASN A 246 -15.40 -19.82 -30.59
C ASN A 246 -16.30 -18.72 -29.97
N GLY A 247 -16.15 -18.47 -28.67
CA GLY A 247 -16.92 -17.52 -27.87
C GLY A 247 -15.97 -16.59 -27.11
N GLU A 248 -15.93 -16.70 -25.78
CA GLU A 248 -14.96 -16.00 -24.94
C GLU A 248 -14.32 -16.92 -23.88
N LEU A 249 -12.99 -16.92 -23.83
CA LEU A 249 -12.19 -17.55 -22.77
C LEU A 249 -11.68 -16.47 -21.80
N VAL A 250 -12.13 -16.51 -20.55
CA VAL A 250 -11.73 -15.57 -19.49
C VAL A 250 -10.83 -16.26 -18.47
N PHE A 251 -9.69 -15.66 -18.17
CA PHE A 251 -8.91 -15.96 -16.96
C PHE A 251 -9.17 -14.87 -15.93
N ASP A 252 -9.49 -15.28 -14.71
CA ASP A 252 -9.82 -14.37 -13.62
C ASP A 252 -9.28 -14.92 -12.29
N ARG A 253 -7.94 -14.89 -12.17
CA ARG A 253 -7.20 -15.32 -10.99
C ARG A 253 -6.45 -14.17 -10.34
N ALA A 254 -6.39 -14.20 -9.01
CA ALA A 254 -5.66 -13.22 -8.22
C ALA A 254 -4.15 -13.51 -8.14
N ASP A 255 -3.73 -14.73 -8.48
CA ASP A 255 -2.34 -15.21 -8.42
C ASP A 255 -1.75 -15.51 -9.82
N ASP A 256 -0.44 -15.75 -9.84
CA ASP A 256 0.30 -16.01 -11.06
C ASP A 256 0.10 -17.44 -11.56
N THR A 257 -0.28 -17.60 -12.83
CA THR A 257 -0.59 -18.89 -13.45
C THR A 257 0.03 -19.01 -14.84
N ALA A 258 0.22 -20.24 -15.33
CA ALA A 258 0.81 -20.51 -16.63
C ALA A 258 -0.06 -21.49 -17.46
N PHE A 259 -0.45 -21.07 -18.66
CA PHE A 259 -1.26 -21.86 -19.57
C PHE A 259 -0.43 -22.30 -20.80
N SER A 260 0.00 -23.56 -20.75
CA SER A 260 0.91 -24.20 -21.74
C SER A 260 0.19 -25.05 -22.79
N ARG A 261 -1.15 -25.00 -22.83
CA ARG A 261 -1.97 -25.72 -23.81
C ARG A 261 -2.37 -24.78 -24.95
N SER A 262 -2.73 -25.35 -26.10
CA SER A 262 -3.12 -24.58 -27.28
C SER A 262 -4.54 -24.05 -27.16
N ILE A 263 -4.71 -22.75 -27.39
CA ILE A 263 -5.99 -22.05 -27.59
C ILE A 263 -6.18 -21.83 -29.10
N SER A 264 -7.34 -22.18 -29.64
CA SER A 264 -7.61 -22.22 -31.09
C SER A 264 -9.08 -21.92 -31.40
N GLY A 265 -9.41 -21.43 -32.60
CA GLY A 265 -10.79 -21.11 -33.02
C GLY A 265 -11.04 -19.62 -33.21
N ASP A 266 -12.30 -19.21 -33.38
CA ASP A 266 -12.64 -17.83 -33.74
C ASP A 266 -12.98 -16.92 -32.52
N GLY A 267 -12.92 -17.47 -31.30
CA GLY A 267 -13.23 -16.80 -30.04
C GLY A 267 -12.12 -15.89 -29.49
N GLY A 268 -12.47 -15.10 -28.47
CA GLY A 268 -11.61 -14.07 -27.85
C GLY A 268 -11.12 -14.41 -26.45
N LEU A 269 -9.90 -13.97 -26.13
CA LEU A 269 -9.26 -14.17 -24.83
C LEU A 269 -9.38 -12.92 -23.95
N ALA A 270 -9.75 -13.08 -22.68
CA ALA A 270 -9.69 -12.03 -21.67
C ALA A 270 -8.83 -12.45 -20.46
N GLN A 271 -7.89 -11.59 -20.06
CA GLN A 271 -7.25 -11.60 -18.75
C GLN A 271 -7.92 -10.52 -17.89
N SER A 272 -8.66 -10.95 -16.87
CA SER A 272 -9.51 -10.11 -16.03
C SER A 272 -9.13 -10.14 -14.54
N GLY A 273 -8.27 -11.09 -14.14
CA GLY A 273 -7.79 -11.21 -12.77
C GLY A 273 -6.60 -10.29 -12.46
N SER A 274 -6.30 -10.09 -11.17
CA SER A 274 -5.19 -9.23 -10.74
C SER A 274 -3.80 -9.87 -10.87
N GLY A 275 -3.71 -11.19 -11.02
CA GLY A 275 -2.44 -11.92 -11.15
C GLY A 275 -1.81 -11.86 -12.54
N MET A 276 -0.69 -12.56 -12.73
CA MET A 276 -0.06 -12.74 -14.04
C MET A 276 -0.49 -14.05 -14.71
N LEU A 277 -1.23 -13.95 -15.82
CA LEU A 277 -1.42 -15.06 -16.76
C LEU A 277 -0.20 -15.13 -17.69
N THR A 278 0.54 -16.24 -17.65
CA THR A 278 1.61 -16.53 -18.62
C THR A 278 1.07 -17.47 -19.70
N LEU A 279 1.08 -17.04 -20.96
CA LEU A 279 0.85 -17.92 -22.11
C LEU A 279 2.18 -18.42 -22.66
N ASN A 280 2.29 -19.74 -22.78
CA ASN A 280 3.39 -20.44 -23.44
C ASN A 280 2.93 -21.63 -24.32
N GLY A 281 1.62 -21.80 -24.50
CA GLY A 281 1.07 -22.67 -25.53
C GLY A 281 1.22 -22.06 -26.93
N ALA A 282 1.42 -22.90 -27.95
CA ALA A 282 1.33 -22.45 -29.34
C ALA A 282 -0.14 -22.23 -29.72
N ASN A 283 -0.54 -20.97 -29.85
CA ASN A 283 -1.92 -20.54 -29.99
C ASN A 283 -2.28 -20.19 -31.45
N SER A 284 -3.56 -20.33 -31.80
CA SER A 284 -4.07 -20.14 -33.16
C SER A 284 -5.52 -19.60 -33.20
N TYR A 285 -5.96 -18.92 -32.13
CA TYR A 285 -7.27 -18.26 -32.09
C TYR A 285 -7.26 -16.93 -32.88
N ARG A 286 -8.44 -16.45 -33.29
CA ARG A 286 -8.61 -15.22 -34.09
C ARG A 286 -9.26 -14.05 -33.37
N GLY A 287 -10.12 -14.29 -32.38
CA GLY A 287 -10.83 -13.22 -31.68
C GLY A 287 -9.92 -12.29 -30.88
N PRO A 288 -10.49 -11.18 -30.34
CA PRO A 288 -9.72 -10.15 -29.66
C PRO A 288 -9.04 -10.67 -28.39
N THR A 289 -7.90 -10.08 -28.05
CA THR A 289 -7.26 -10.24 -26.74
C THR A 289 -7.57 -9.01 -25.87
N ARG A 290 -8.06 -9.22 -24.66
CA ARG A 290 -8.37 -8.18 -23.67
C ARG A 290 -7.50 -8.39 -22.43
N VAL A 291 -6.84 -7.34 -21.98
CA VAL A 291 -6.11 -7.32 -20.70
C VAL A 291 -6.79 -6.26 -19.84
N ALA A 292 -7.81 -6.69 -19.11
CA ALA A 292 -8.69 -5.83 -18.32
C ALA A 292 -8.12 -5.52 -16.92
N ALA A 293 -7.32 -6.43 -16.36
CA ALA A 293 -6.58 -6.24 -15.12
C ALA A 293 -5.28 -7.06 -15.13
N GLY A 294 -4.49 -6.92 -14.06
CA GLY A 294 -3.31 -7.75 -13.81
C GLY A 294 -2.26 -7.68 -14.92
N THR A 295 -1.62 -8.82 -15.18
CA THR A 295 -0.65 -8.97 -16.28
C THR A 295 -1.03 -10.12 -17.22
N LEU A 296 -0.93 -9.90 -18.53
CA LEU A 296 -0.85 -10.96 -19.55
C LEU A 296 0.59 -11.02 -20.07
N ARG A 297 1.31 -12.10 -19.76
CA ARG A 297 2.68 -12.38 -20.19
C ARG A 297 2.71 -13.36 -21.36
N LEU A 298 3.49 -13.05 -22.39
CA LEU A 298 3.83 -13.96 -23.50
C LEU A 298 5.31 -14.36 -23.40
N ASP A 299 5.61 -15.66 -23.48
CA ASP A 299 7.00 -16.16 -23.48
C ASP A 299 7.67 -16.19 -24.86
N SER A 300 6.86 -16.08 -25.91
CA SER A 300 7.27 -16.29 -27.30
C SER A 300 6.27 -15.70 -28.29
N ALA A 301 6.71 -15.42 -29.51
CA ALA A 301 5.89 -14.93 -30.61
C ALA A 301 4.71 -15.86 -31.02
N ARG A 302 4.66 -17.09 -30.48
CA ARG A 302 3.60 -18.09 -30.74
C ARG A 302 2.53 -18.16 -29.65
N ALA A 303 2.70 -17.42 -28.55
CA ALA A 303 1.78 -17.41 -27.42
C ALA A 303 0.50 -16.58 -27.68
N ILE A 304 0.45 -15.78 -28.75
CA ILE A 304 -0.72 -15.01 -29.17
C ILE A 304 -1.02 -15.23 -30.66
N SER A 305 -2.30 -15.17 -31.03
CA SER A 305 -2.75 -15.29 -32.42
C SER A 305 -3.88 -14.32 -32.79
N GLY A 306 -4.74 -13.94 -31.84
CA GLY A 306 -5.92 -13.09 -32.09
C GLY A 306 -5.66 -11.77 -32.80
N ASP A 307 -6.64 -11.27 -33.55
CA ASP A 307 -6.46 -10.19 -34.54
C ASP A 307 -6.29 -8.78 -33.92
N SER A 308 -6.53 -8.61 -32.62
CA SER A 308 -6.38 -7.34 -31.90
C SER A 308 -6.03 -7.51 -30.42
N VAL A 309 -5.45 -6.48 -29.81
CA VAL A 309 -5.12 -6.41 -28.38
C VAL A 309 -5.66 -5.10 -27.78
N SER A 310 -6.29 -5.21 -26.62
CA SER A 310 -6.80 -4.09 -25.82
C SER A 310 -6.26 -4.17 -24.40
N VAL A 311 -5.64 -3.09 -23.89
CA VAL A 311 -5.01 -3.05 -22.56
C VAL A 311 -5.63 -1.93 -21.73
N ALA A 312 -6.33 -2.29 -20.65
CA ALA A 312 -7.01 -1.35 -19.76
C ALA A 312 -6.02 -0.55 -18.88
N ALA A 313 -6.47 0.59 -18.36
CA ALA A 313 -5.68 1.41 -17.45
C ALA A 313 -5.21 0.59 -16.22
N GLY A 314 -3.92 0.68 -15.89
CA GLY A 314 -3.30 -0.09 -14.80
C GLY A 314 -2.96 -1.55 -15.14
N ALA A 315 -3.46 -2.11 -16.25
CA ALA A 315 -3.13 -3.46 -16.68
C ALA A 315 -1.85 -3.51 -17.54
N VAL A 316 -1.19 -4.66 -17.59
CA VAL A 316 0.09 -4.85 -18.30
C VAL A 316 0.01 -6.00 -19.31
N TYR A 317 0.37 -5.71 -20.56
CA TYR A 317 0.65 -6.71 -21.60
C TYR A 317 2.17 -6.83 -21.77
N LEU A 318 2.74 -7.96 -21.35
CA LEU A 318 4.18 -8.20 -21.25
C LEU A 318 4.64 -9.20 -22.32
N LEU A 319 5.56 -8.77 -23.16
CA LEU A 319 6.40 -9.63 -23.99
C LEU A 319 7.66 -9.92 -23.16
N ASP A 320 7.93 -11.18 -22.80
CA ASP A 320 9.21 -11.59 -22.19
C ASP A 320 9.75 -12.82 -22.92
N PHE A 321 10.45 -12.57 -24.01
CA PHE A 321 11.06 -13.60 -24.86
C PHE A 321 12.48 -13.97 -24.38
N ALA A 322 12.84 -13.70 -23.12
CA ALA A 322 14.20 -13.94 -22.60
C ALA A 322 14.67 -15.40 -22.70
N ALA A 323 13.76 -16.36 -22.78
CA ALA A 323 14.08 -17.78 -23.03
C ALA A 323 14.38 -18.09 -24.50
N THR A 324 13.82 -17.31 -25.45
CA THR A 324 14.02 -17.46 -26.90
C THR A 324 14.16 -16.10 -27.60
N PRO A 325 15.31 -15.41 -27.42
CA PRO A 325 15.50 -14.06 -27.97
C PRO A 325 15.34 -14.03 -29.49
N GLN A 326 14.43 -13.17 -29.97
CA GLN A 326 14.07 -13.03 -31.38
C GLN A 326 13.49 -11.64 -31.64
N ALA A 327 13.72 -11.10 -32.85
CA ALA A 327 13.02 -9.91 -33.32
C ALA A 327 11.52 -10.18 -33.49
N TRP A 328 10.67 -9.16 -33.31
CA TRP A 328 9.22 -9.30 -33.42
C TRP A 328 8.52 -8.05 -33.97
N THR A 329 7.64 -8.28 -34.95
CA THR A 329 6.73 -7.25 -35.48
C THR A 329 5.33 -7.46 -34.90
N PHE A 330 4.82 -6.48 -34.16
CA PHE A 330 3.47 -6.47 -33.62
C PHE A 330 2.48 -5.90 -34.65
N ASP A 331 1.91 -6.77 -35.48
CA ASP A 331 1.08 -6.40 -36.65
C ASP A 331 -0.42 -6.70 -36.41
N ARG A 332 -0.99 -6.13 -35.34
CA ARG A 332 -2.36 -6.39 -34.84
C ARG A 332 -2.93 -5.14 -34.19
N ALA A 333 -4.23 -4.86 -34.28
CA ALA A 333 -4.79 -3.60 -33.80
C ALA A 333 -4.58 -3.40 -32.29
N LEU A 334 -3.92 -2.31 -31.88
CA LEU A 334 -3.61 -1.98 -30.49
C LEU A 334 -4.51 -0.86 -29.96
N THR A 335 -5.09 -1.07 -28.77
CA THR A 335 -6.04 -0.13 -28.17
C THR A 335 -5.90 -0.06 -26.63
N GLY A 336 -6.43 1.01 -26.05
CA GLY A 336 -6.47 1.19 -24.59
C GLY A 336 -5.35 2.10 -24.04
N SER A 337 -5.21 2.11 -22.72
CA SER A 337 -4.38 3.05 -21.95
C SER A 337 -3.48 2.38 -20.89
N GLY A 338 -3.40 1.05 -20.88
CA GLY A 338 -2.46 0.30 -20.03
C GLY A 338 -1.01 0.34 -20.52
N THR A 339 -0.18 -0.56 -19.99
CA THR A 339 1.22 -0.69 -20.40
C THR A 339 1.43 -1.88 -21.33
N VAL A 340 2.03 -1.65 -22.50
CA VAL A 340 2.70 -2.69 -23.29
C VAL A 340 4.17 -2.68 -22.90
N ARG A 341 4.68 -3.77 -22.31
CA ARG A 341 6.08 -3.92 -21.90
C ARG A 341 6.80 -4.90 -22.82
N VAL A 342 7.94 -4.48 -23.36
CA VAL A 342 8.73 -5.26 -24.33
C VAL A 342 10.06 -5.69 -23.71
N ASP A 343 10.30 -6.99 -23.61
CA ASP A 343 11.62 -7.57 -23.37
C ASP A 343 11.83 -8.74 -24.34
N LEU A 344 12.72 -8.54 -25.32
CA LEU A 344 13.07 -9.54 -26.34
C LEU A 344 14.33 -10.34 -25.95
N GLY A 345 14.73 -10.30 -24.68
CA GLY A 345 15.85 -11.03 -24.11
C GLY A 345 17.23 -10.40 -24.33
N THR A 346 17.41 -9.65 -25.41
CA THR A 346 18.67 -9.01 -25.79
C THR A 346 18.44 -7.58 -26.31
N PRO A 347 19.31 -6.60 -26.01
CA PRO A 347 19.28 -5.28 -26.63
C PRO A 347 19.39 -5.31 -28.16
N SER A 348 19.87 -6.42 -28.75
CA SER A 348 20.11 -6.58 -30.19
C SER A 348 18.97 -7.28 -30.95
N ALA A 349 17.74 -7.21 -30.46
CA ALA A 349 16.57 -7.83 -31.09
C ALA A 349 15.53 -6.75 -31.40
N ASP A 350 15.19 -6.59 -32.68
CA ASP A 350 14.28 -5.55 -33.13
C ASP A 350 12.85 -5.81 -32.66
N PHE A 351 12.27 -4.87 -31.92
CA PHE A 351 10.84 -4.70 -31.83
C PHE A 351 10.38 -3.72 -32.92
N ARG A 352 9.28 -4.03 -33.62
CA ARG A 352 8.61 -3.09 -34.52
C ARG A 352 7.10 -3.16 -34.33
N LEU A 353 6.43 -2.02 -34.41
CA LEU A 353 4.98 -1.98 -34.63
C LEU A 353 4.70 -2.17 -36.13
N GLY A 354 3.89 -3.16 -36.48
CA GLY A 354 3.42 -3.38 -37.84
C GLY A 354 2.32 -2.39 -38.21
N SER A 355 1.98 -2.25 -39.49
CA SER A 355 0.93 -1.31 -39.93
C SER A 355 -0.44 -1.66 -39.34
N GLY A 356 -0.67 -2.94 -39.01
CA GLY A 356 -1.85 -3.42 -38.29
C GLY A 356 -2.01 -2.85 -36.86
N ALA A 357 -0.97 -2.28 -36.24
CA ALA A 357 -1.05 -1.69 -34.90
C ALA A 357 -2.04 -0.52 -34.82
N GLY A 358 -2.05 0.35 -35.84
CA GLY A 358 -2.85 1.58 -35.86
C GLY A 358 -2.43 2.61 -34.80
N SER A 359 -3.16 3.72 -34.73
CA SER A 359 -2.87 4.88 -33.86
C SER A 359 -3.90 5.07 -32.73
N ALA A 360 -4.60 3.99 -32.35
CA ALA A 360 -5.67 4.00 -31.35
C ALA A 360 -5.19 3.69 -29.91
N PHE A 361 -3.92 3.32 -29.73
CA PHE A 361 -3.31 3.13 -28.41
C PHE A 361 -2.96 4.48 -27.77
N ALA A 362 -3.32 4.65 -26.51
CA ALA A 362 -3.06 5.84 -25.71
C ALA A 362 -2.50 5.49 -24.32
N GLY A 363 -1.76 4.38 -24.26
CA GLY A 363 -1.07 3.89 -23.06
C GLY A 363 0.44 4.10 -23.14
N THR A 364 1.19 3.31 -22.38
CA THR A 364 2.67 3.32 -22.43
C THR A 364 3.20 2.13 -23.23
N LEU A 365 4.05 2.39 -24.23
CA LEU A 365 4.94 1.40 -24.82
C LEU A 365 6.30 1.48 -24.11
N ALA A 366 6.56 0.55 -23.21
CA ALA A 366 7.79 0.48 -22.42
C ALA A 366 8.76 -0.54 -23.02
N LEU A 367 9.88 -0.06 -23.56
CA LEU A 367 10.92 -0.86 -24.19
C LEU A 367 12.03 -1.18 -23.20
N GLY A 368 12.22 -2.46 -22.87
CA GLY A 368 13.34 -3.00 -22.10
C GLY A 368 14.44 -3.51 -23.03
N ARG A 369 14.90 -4.77 -22.86
CA ARG A 369 15.93 -5.38 -23.71
C ARG A 369 15.40 -5.63 -25.14
N SER A 370 15.50 -4.62 -25.99
CA SER A 370 15.18 -4.66 -27.42
C SER A 370 15.80 -3.48 -28.15
N GLN A 371 16.02 -3.64 -29.46
CA GLN A 371 16.19 -2.53 -30.40
C GLN A 371 14.82 -2.04 -30.88
N PHE A 372 14.74 -0.78 -31.29
CA PHE A 372 13.54 -0.18 -31.88
C PHE A 372 13.95 0.93 -32.84
N ASN A 373 13.44 0.92 -34.07
CA ASN A 373 13.65 2.05 -34.99
C ASN A 373 12.42 2.94 -34.99
N LEU A 374 12.59 4.21 -34.62
CA LEU A 374 11.55 5.21 -34.67
C LEU A 374 11.58 5.91 -36.04
N ASP A 375 10.68 5.48 -36.91
CA ASP A 375 10.38 6.08 -38.22
C ASP A 375 9.00 6.78 -38.20
N GLY A 376 8.63 7.42 -39.32
CA GLY A 376 7.36 8.13 -39.46
C GLY A 376 6.11 7.27 -39.20
N ASP A 377 6.13 5.98 -39.52
CA ASP A 377 5.01 5.07 -39.27
C ASP A 377 4.90 4.76 -37.77
N GLN A 378 6.01 4.39 -37.12
CA GLN A 378 6.03 4.16 -35.67
C GLN A 378 5.63 5.43 -34.89
N ALA A 379 6.07 6.61 -35.31
CA ALA A 379 5.67 7.87 -34.68
C ALA A 379 4.17 8.15 -34.85
N ALA A 380 3.61 7.97 -36.05
CA ALA A 380 2.18 8.14 -36.30
C ALA A 380 1.30 7.20 -35.46
N GLN A 381 1.79 5.99 -35.17
CA GLN A 381 1.12 5.03 -34.28
C GLN A 381 1.25 5.42 -32.79
N LEU A 382 2.38 6.04 -32.41
CA LEU A 382 2.66 6.51 -31.04
C LEU A 382 2.21 7.95 -30.76
N ALA A 383 1.57 8.63 -31.72
CA ALA A 383 1.11 10.02 -31.62
C ALA A 383 0.12 10.30 -30.47
N ARG A 384 -0.42 9.26 -29.82
CA ARG A 384 -1.31 9.35 -28.64
C ARG A 384 -0.77 8.65 -27.39
N ALA A 385 0.39 8.01 -27.49
CA ALA A 385 0.94 7.11 -26.48
C ALA A 385 2.23 7.66 -25.86
N THR A 386 2.65 7.08 -24.74
CA THR A 386 3.97 7.33 -24.13
C THR A 386 4.96 6.28 -24.61
N LEU A 387 5.99 6.68 -25.35
CA LEU A 387 7.15 5.84 -25.62
C LEU A 387 8.13 5.94 -24.44
N ARG A 388 8.42 4.82 -23.75
CA ARG A 388 9.39 4.78 -22.64
C ARG A 388 10.58 3.89 -22.95
N LEU A 389 11.78 4.46 -22.90
CA LEU A 389 13.05 3.80 -23.20
C LEU A 389 13.73 3.37 -21.90
N GLU A 390 13.61 2.11 -21.52
CA GLU A 390 14.15 1.60 -20.25
C GLU A 390 15.56 1.00 -20.41
N SER A 391 16.20 0.71 -19.27
CA SER A 391 17.51 0.05 -19.22
C SER A 391 17.56 -1.22 -20.08
N GLY A 392 18.47 -1.22 -21.06
CA GLY A 392 18.64 -2.30 -22.04
C GLY A 392 17.99 -2.02 -23.40
N ASN A 393 17.24 -0.93 -23.57
CA ASN A 393 16.75 -0.49 -24.87
C ASN A 393 17.80 0.33 -25.61
N THR A 394 17.84 0.16 -26.93
CA THR A 394 18.39 1.16 -27.86
C THR A 394 17.29 1.54 -28.85
N THR A 395 16.90 2.82 -28.88
CA THR A 395 16.01 3.37 -29.88
C THR A 395 16.80 4.23 -30.86
N THR A 396 16.89 3.80 -32.12
CA THR A 396 17.40 4.60 -33.23
C THR A 396 16.29 5.45 -33.82
N VAL A 397 16.66 6.58 -34.41
CA VAL A 397 15.72 7.59 -34.93
C VAL A 397 16.07 7.89 -36.38
N ASP A 398 15.10 7.74 -37.28
CA ASP A 398 15.29 8.02 -38.70
C ASP A 398 15.27 9.53 -39.00
N ASN A 399 15.71 9.91 -40.20
CA ASN A 399 15.82 11.29 -40.69
C ASN A 399 14.47 11.99 -40.98
N ASP A 400 13.38 11.63 -40.30
CA ASP A 400 12.05 12.22 -40.46
C ASP A 400 11.69 13.17 -39.32
N ARG A 401 10.75 14.10 -39.53
CA ARG A 401 10.11 14.83 -38.41
C ARG A 401 9.09 13.92 -37.72
N LEU A 402 9.23 13.72 -36.41
CA LEU A 402 8.54 12.66 -35.68
C LEU A 402 7.69 13.23 -34.54
N ALA A 403 6.37 13.16 -34.69
CA ALA A 403 5.41 13.59 -33.68
C ALA A 403 5.02 12.42 -32.75
N LEU A 404 5.35 12.51 -31.47
CA LEU A 404 5.04 11.52 -30.43
C LEU A 404 4.05 12.08 -29.41
N GLY A 405 3.18 11.23 -28.85
CA GLY A 405 2.30 11.65 -27.75
C GLY A 405 3.11 12.12 -26.53
N GLN A 406 3.95 11.23 -26.00
CA GLN A 406 4.92 11.51 -24.94
C GLN A 406 6.19 10.66 -25.13
N LEU A 407 7.33 11.13 -24.62
CA LEU A 407 8.61 10.41 -24.62
C LEU A 407 9.22 10.40 -23.22
N SER A 408 9.64 9.23 -22.73
CA SER A 408 10.34 9.06 -21.46
C SER A 408 11.64 8.28 -21.66
N ILE A 409 12.77 8.83 -21.21
CA ILE A 409 14.08 8.21 -21.24
C ILE A 409 14.41 7.78 -19.80
N ALA A 410 14.36 6.47 -19.55
CA ALA A 410 14.36 5.83 -18.24
C ALA A 410 15.41 4.70 -18.13
N GLY A 411 16.62 5.00 -18.58
CA GLY A 411 17.79 4.12 -18.59
C GLY A 411 18.15 3.55 -19.97
N GLY A 412 17.31 3.77 -20.99
CA GLY A 412 17.60 3.39 -22.37
C GLY A 412 18.55 4.35 -23.09
N ALA A 413 19.00 3.95 -24.27
CA ALA A 413 19.79 4.79 -25.18
C ALA A 413 18.90 5.31 -26.33
N LEU A 414 18.88 6.62 -26.51
CA LEU A 414 18.31 7.27 -27.71
C LEU A 414 19.44 7.61 -28.68
N VAL A 415 19.36 7.14 -29.93
CA VAL A 415 20.36 7.37 -30.96
C VAL A 415 19.73 8.18 -32.08
N LEU A 416 20.06 9.47 -32.11
CA LEU A 416 19.66 10.41 -33.16
C LEU A 416 20.61 10.32 -34.35
N PRO A 417 20.22 10.78 -35.55
CA PRO A 417 21.11 10.88 -36.70
C PRO A 417 22.43 11.59 -36.38
N THR A 418 23.54 10.95 -36.75
CA THR A 418 24.91 11.36 -36.41
C THR A 418 25.67 11.98 -37.60
N GLU A 419 24.98 12.37 -38.67
CA GLU A 419 25.58 13.08 -39.80
C GLU A 419 25.72 14.59 -39.54
N ALA A 420 26.73 15.22 -40.15
CA ALA A 420 27.04 16.63 -39.93
C ALA A 420 25.93 17.57 -40.48
N PRO A 421 25.65 18.71 -39.82
CA PRO A 421 24.46 19.51 -40.08
C PRO A 421 24.55 20.33 -41.38
N ALA A 422 24.08 19.74 -42.47
CA ALA A 422 23.49 20.50 -43.58
C ALA A 422 22.06 20.97 -43.19
N THR A 423 21.30 20.09 -42.55
CA THR A 423 20.02 20.33 -41.87
C THR A 423 19.80 19.20 -40.86
N ILE A 424 19.35 19.52 -39.63
CA ILE A 424 18.81 18.49 -38.74
C ILE A 424 17.45 18.09 -39.30
N ILE A 425 17.35 16.87 -39.82
CA ILE A 425 16.14 16.39 -40.49
C ILE A 425 15.17 15.76 -39.48
N SER A 426 15.73 15.12 -38.43
CA SER A 426 15.00 14.53 -37.32
C SER A 426 14.66 15.54 -36.21
N GLU A 427 13.55 16.25 -36.38
CA GLU A 427 12.95 17.02 -35.28
C GLU A 427 11.91 16.14 -34.58
N ILE A 428 12.28 15.56 -33.43
CA ILE A 428 11.29 14.92 -32.54
C ILE A 428 10.47 16.04 -31.88
N SER A 429 9.15 15.91 -31.93
CA SER A 429 8.23 16.79 -31.22
C SER A 429 7.29 15.96 -30.36
N THR A 430 7.13 16.34 -29.09
CA THR A 430 6.32 15.58 -28.15
C THR A 430 5.51 16.44 -27.18
N GLY A 431 4.41 15.89 -26.64
CA GLY A 431 3.63 16.57 -25.62
C GLY A 431 4.44 16.73 -24.33
N ARG A 432 4.82 15.62 -23.69
CA ARG A 432 5.66 15.62 -22.50
C ARG A 432 6.93 14.80 -22.74
N LEU A 433 8.07 15.39 -22.39
CA LEU A 433 9.36 14.73 -22.32
C LEU A 433 9.71 14.43 -20.86
N ASP A 434 10.28 13.27 -20.59
CA ASP A 434 10.53 12.80 -19.22
C ASP A 434 11.92 12.16 -19.12
N LEU A 435 12.78 12.73 -18.27
CA LEU A 435 14.23 12.56 -18.29
C LEU A 435 14.71 11.90 -16.99
N GLN A 436 14.48 10.60 -16.85
CA GLN A 436 14.80 9.82 -15.64
C GLN A 436 16.22 9.21 -15.67
N GLY A 437 16.88 9.25 -16.83
CA GLY A 437 18.28 8.88 -17.02
C GLY A 437 18.52 7.99 -18.23
N GLY A 438 19.78 7.67 -18.55
CA GLY A 438 20.15 6.90 -19.75
C GLY A 438 21.23 7.60 -20.57
N SER A 439 21.17 7.47 -21.89
CA SER A 439 22.09 8.17 -22.80
C SER A 439 21.40 8.68 -24.07
N VAL A 440 21.98 9.75 -24.63
CA VAL A 440 21.58 10.28 -25.95
C VAL A 440 22.82 10.40 -26.81
N GLN A 441 22.81 9.70 -27.94
CA GLN A 441 23.82 9.85 -28.99
C GLN A 441 23.31 10.82 -30.05
N ALA A 442 24.15 11.78 -30.44
CA ALA A 442 23.85 12.79 -31.44
C ALA A 442 25.11 13.21 -32.20
N TYR A 443 24.97 13.90 -33.33
CA TYR A 443 26.11 14.62 -33.91
C TYR A 443 26.51 15.81 -33.03
N VAL A 444 27.81 15.92 -32.76
CA VAL A 444 28.45 17.04 -32.07
C VAL A 444 29.55 17.61 -32.97
N PRO A 445 29.56 18.91 -33.29
CA PRO A 445 30.59 19.52 -34.14
C PRO A 445 32.01 19.37 -33.58
N ASP A 446 33.01 19.30 -34.47
CA ASP A 446 34.42 19.34 -34.08
C ASP A 446 34.73 20.60 -33.27
N HIS A 447 35.56 20.45 -32.23
CA HIS A 447 35.92 21.43 -31.18
C HIS A 447 35.54 22.90 -31.46
N TYR A 448 34.44 23.35 -30.85
CA TYR A 448 34.29 24.77 -30.55
C TYR A 448 35.34 25.14 -29.49
N THR A 449 36.34 25.94 -29.88
CA THR A 449 37.25 26.57 -28.91
C THR A 449 36.71 27.96 -28.57
N PRO A 450 36.14 28.20 -27.36
CA PRO A 450 35.80 29.54 -26.92
C PRO A 450 37.07 30.40 -26.88
N GLY A 451 36.93 31.69 -27.20
CA GLY A 451 38.03 32.62 -27.11
C GLY A 451 38.56 32.75 -25.67
N GLU A 452 39.88 32.64 -25.54
CA GLU A 452 40.67 33.08 -24.39
C GLU A 452 40.42 32.35 -23.05
N ALA A 453 40.88 32.96 -21.96
CA ALA A 453 40.71 32.51 -20.58
C ALA A 453 39.89 33.55 -19.81
N TRP A 454 39.19 33.12 -18.76
CA TRP A 454 38.36 34.01 -17.95
C TRP A 454 39.23 35.10 -17.29
N ASP A 455 38.99 36.36 -17.68
CA ASP A 455 39.74 37.57 -17.31
C ASP A 455 39.08 38.38 -16.17
N GLY A 456 38.10 37.78 -15.49
CA GLY A 456 37.20 38.47 -14.56
C GLY A 456 36.01 39.22 -15.18
N ARG A 457 35.83 39.24 -16.52
CA ARG A 457 34.73 39.99 -17.19
C ARG A 457 33.64 39.12 -17.83
N ALA A 458 33.67 37.81 -17.62
CA ALA A 458 32.64 36.88 -18.10
C ALA A 458 31.24 37.24 -17.57
N PRO A 459 30.15 36.83 -18.26
CA PRO A 459 28.80 36.91 -17.71
C PRO A 459 28.65 36.05 -16.44
N THR A 460 27.56 36.26 -15.71
CA THR A 460 27.21 35.51 -14.49
C THR A 460 27.32 34.00 -14.69
N LEU A 461 27.63 33.25 -13.63
CA LEU A 461 27.76 31.78 -13.70
C LEU A 461 26.51 31.11 -14.29
N LEU A 462 25.33 31.66 -13.99
CA LEU A 462 24.00 31.27 -14.50
C LEU A 462 23.78 31.50 -16.01
N ARG A 463 24.75 32.13 -16.71
CA ARG A 463 24.75 32.28 -18.17
C ARG A 463 25.82 31.43 -18.86
N GLN A 464 26.71 30.79 -18.10
CA GLN A 464 27.81 30.00 -18.65
C GLN A 464 27.36 28.56 -18.98
N ASP A 465 26.17 28.16 -18.51
CA ASP A 465 25.46 26.89 -18.76
C ASP A 465 24.16 27.07 -19.59
N ASP A 466 23.89 28.28 -20.09
CA ASP A 466 22.76 28.62 -20.99
C ASP A 466 23.11 28.47 -22.50
N THR A 467 24.35 28.10 -22.84
CA THR A 467 24.88 28.16 -24.23
C THR A 467 24.48 26.94 -25.06
N ILE A 468 23.35 27.06 -25.77
CA ILE A 468 22.81 26.07 -26.71
C ILE A 468 23.59 26.02 -28.03
N VAL A 469 23.91 24.81 -28.50
CA VAL A 469 24.49 24.52 -29.82
C VAL A 469 23.43 23.96 -30.79
N SER A 470 22.54 23.09 -30.30
CA SER A 470 21.55 22.38 -31.14
C SER A 470 20.33 21.94 -30.34
N ARG A 471 19.14 21.93 -30.96
CA ARG A 471 17.92 21.29 -30.41
C ARG A 471 17.79 19.87 -30.97
N LEU A 472 17.67 18.90 -30.06
CA LEU A 472 17.48 17.49 -30.38
C LEU A 472 15.99 17.09 -30.35
N ILE A 473 15.26 17.60 -29.37
CA ILE A 473 13.84 17.28 -29.12
C ILE A 473 13.11 18.58 -28.78
N SER A 474 11.87 18.73 -29.23
CA SER A 474 10.93 19.76 -28.77
C SER A 474 9.82 19.15 -27.91
N ALA A 475 9.45 19.82 -26.82
CA ALA A 475 8.49 19.34 -25.82
C ALA A 475 7.57 20.47 -25.33
N THR A 476 6.30 20.18 -25.07
CA THR A 476 5.38 21.17 -24.45
C THR A 476 5.45 21.20 -22.91
N GLY A 477 6.25 20.31 -22.32
CA GLY A 477 6.59 20.30 -20.90
C GLY A 477 7.56 19.15 -20.57
N ILE A 478 8.39 19.33 -19.55
CA ILE A 478 9.47 18.41 -19.18
C ILE A 478 9.38 18.00 -17.71
N THR A 479 9.72 16.75 -17.40
CA THR A 479 10.05 16.29 -16.04
C THR A 479 11.35 15.48 -16.00
N GLY A 480 11.91 15.30 -14.80
CA GLY A 480 13.26 14.78 -14.63
C GLY A 480 14.32 15.83 -14.98
N SER A 481 15.56 15.43 -15.23
CA SER A 481 16.67 16.35 -15.52
C SER A 481 17.57 15.82 -16.63
N ALA A 482 17.98 16.71 -17.54
CA ALA A 482 18.94 16.37 -18.59
C ALA A 482 20.31 15.94 -18.04
N SER A 483 20.67 16.33 -16.81
CA SER A 483 21.92 15.94 -16.16
C SER A 483 21.98 14.47 -15.71
N LEU A 484 20.86 13.74 -15.80
CA LEU A 484 20.80 12.28 -15.62
C LEU A 484 21.14 11.51 -16.92
N LEU A 485 21.35 12.21 -18.04
CA LEU A 485 21.69 11.62 -19.34
C LEU A 485 23.18 11.77 -19.65
N ALA A 486 23.79 10.71 -20.17
CA ALA A 486 25.11 10.79 -20.80
C ALA A 486 24.97 11.24 -22.27
N LEU A 487 25.68 12.30 -22.66
CA LEU A 487 25.85 12.68 -24.07
C LEU A 487 26.90 11.77 -24.73
N ILE A 488 26.61 11.29 -25.93
CA ILE A 488 27.51 10.44 -26.72
C ILE A 488 27.69 11.07 -28.11
N ASP A 489 28.92 11.13 -28.61
CA ASP A 489 29.24 11.68 -29.93
C ASP A 489 28.91 10.71 -31.09
N GLN A 490 29.06 11.18 -32.33
CA GLN A 490 28.94 10.39 -33.55
C GLN A 490 29.85 9.15 -33.63
N ASN A 491 30.90 9.06 -32.80
CA ASN A 491 31.87 7.96 -32.77
C ASN A 491 31.56 6.91 -31.68
N GLY A 492 30.61 7.17 -30.78
CA GLY A 492 30.29 6.31 -29.62
C GLY A 492 31.06 6.67 -28.33
N THR A 493 31.72 7.82 -28.30
CA THR A 493 32.46 8.36 -27.15
C THR A 493 31.50 9.09 -26.21
N VAL A 494 31.51 8.76 -24.91
CA VAL A 494 30.81 9.55 -23.89
C VAL A 494 31.54 10.88 -23.71
N LEU A 495 30.84 12.00 -23.89
CA LEU A 495 31.39 13.34 -23.72
C LEU A 495 31.33 13.81 -22.25
N GLY A 496 32.13 14.82 -21.93
CA GLY A 496 32.28 15.35 -20.57
C GLY A 496 33.27 16.51 -20.51
N THR A 497 34.03 16.62 -19.42
CA THR A 497 34.95 17.73 -19.17
C THR A 497 36.10 17.80 -20.17
N GLU A 498 36.11 18.84 -21.00
CA GLU A 498 37.22 19.18 -21.92
C GLU A 498 38.22 20.16 -21.27
N ARG A 499 37.71 21.13 -20.51
CA ARG A 499 38.51 22.21 -19.89
C ARG A 499 38.10 22.39 -18.43
N GLN A 500 39.07 22.73 -17.58
CA GLN A 500 38.83 23.19 -16.22
C GLN A 500 39.32 24.63 -16.05
N ILE A 501 38.56 25.46 -15.32
CA ILE A 501 38.86 26.88 -15.08
C ILE A 501 38.68 27.17 -13.58
N GLY A 502 39.63 27.87 -12.97
CA GLY A 502 39.51 28.36 -11.60
C GLY A 502 38.51 29.51 -11.52
N ILE A 503 37.61 29.45 -10.53
CA ILE A 503 36.52 30.42 -10.35
C ILE A 503 36.93 31.39 -9.26
N GLU A 504 37.33 32.60 -9.65
CA GLU A 504 37.76 33.62 -8.70
C GLU A 504 36.64 34.61 -8.37
N GLN A 505 36.36 34.77 -7.07
CA GLN A 505 35.43 35.77 -6.54
C GLN A 505 36.13 36.56 -5.44
N HIS A 506 36.04 37.90 -5.50
CA HIS A 506 36.73 38.83 -4.60
C HIS A 506 38.26 38.60 -4.46
N GLY A 507 38.89 38.01 -5.48
CA GLY A 507 40.33 37.68 -5.48
C GLY A 507 40.69 36.37 -4.77
N LEU A 508 39.71 35.50 -4.51
CA LEU A 508 39.90 34.15 -3.96
C LEU A 508 39.36 33.12 -4.95
N ALA A 509 40.08 32.02 -5.15
CA ALA A 509 39.61 30.87 -5.93
C ALA A 509 38.59 30.06 -5.10
N VAL A 510 37.30 30.29 -5.34
CA VAL A 510 36.20 29.73 -4.55
C VAL A 510 35.68 28.39 -5.09
N ALA A 511 35.83 28.15 -6.39
CA ALA A 511 35.40 26.91 -7.04
C ALA A 511 36.32 26.55 -8.24
N VAL A 512 36.12 25.37 -8.81
CA VAL A 512 36.63 24.99 -10.14
C VAL A 512 35.44 24.66 -11.04
N GLY A 513 35.34 25.30 -12.21
CA GLY A 513 34.35 24.99 -13.22
C GLY A 513 34.92 24.04 -14.26
N ASP A 514 34.18 22.97 -14.55
CA ASP A 514 34.40 22.09 -15.68
C ASP A 514 33.54 22.57 -16.85
N TYR A 515 34.14 22.64 -18.05
CA TYR A 515 33.50 23.07 -19.29
C TYR A 515 33.64 22.01 -20.38
N GLY A 516 32.62 21.89 -21.23
CA GLY A 516 32.54 20.95 -22.35
C GLY A 516 31.14 20.89 -22.95
N PHE A 517 30.88 19.86 -23.75
CA PHE A 517 29.52 19.58 -24.26
C PHE A 517 28.64 18.92 -23.20
N TYR A 518 27.38 19.34 -23.13
CA TYR A 518 26.39 18.82 -22.17
C TYR A 518 24.99 18.72 -22.79
N LEU A 519 24.08 18.05 -22.07
CA LEU A 519 22.64 18.03 -22.37
C LEU A 519 21.91 18.97 -21.40
N GLY A 520 21.11 19.89 -21.94
CA GLY A 520 20.30 20.84 -21.16
C GLY A 520 18.86 20.89 -21.66
N THR A 521 17.96 21.47 -20.87
CA THR A 521 16.53 21.64 -21.23
C THR A 521 16.22 22.96 -21.95
N GLY A 522 17.22 23.83 -22.07
CA GLY A 522 17.12 25.16 -22.67
C GLY A 522 16.37 26.15 -21.77
N ALA A 523 16.60 27.45 -22.00
CA ALA A 523 16.06 28.52 -21.15
C ALA A 523 14.52 28.59 -21.09
N GLY A 524 13.81 27.94 -22.03
CA GLY A 524 12.34 27.81 -22.01
C GLY A 524 11.81 26.52 -21.35
N ASN A 525 12.68 25.57 -20.97
CA ASN A 525 12.32 24.21 -20.59
C ASN A 525 11.41 23.51 -21.65
N ASP A 526 11.71 23.75 -22.93
CA ASP A 526 10.86 23.46 -24.10
C ASP A 526 11.44 22.37 -25.03
N GLY A 527 12.53 21.71 -24.62
CA GLY A 527 13.17 20.67 -25.41
C GLY A 527 14.31 19.95 -24.72
N LEU A 528 15.00 19.12 -25.48
CA LEU A 528 16.33 18.61 -25.13
C LEU A 528 17.34 19.21 -26.11
N TYR A 529 18.43 19.75 -25.58
CA TYR A 529 19.42 20.50 -26.33
C TYR A 529 20.83 19.97 -26.07
N VAL A 530 21.70 20.01 -27.08
CA VAL A 530 23.16 19.98 -26.88
C VAL A 530 23.59 21.41 -26.62
N GLY A 531 24.31 21.63 -25.52
CA GLY A 531 25.00 22.89 -25.21
C GLY A 531 26.52 22.71 -25.15
N TYR A 532 27.25 23.83 -25.10
CA TYR A 532 28.68 23.87 -24.79
C TYR A 532 28.95 24.97 -23.77
N GLY A 533 29.47 24.63 -22.59
CA GLY A 533 29.51 25.56 -21.47
C GLY A 533 29.93 24.89 -20.16
N LEU A 534 29.63 25.56 -19.05
CA LEU A 534 29.84 25.06 -17.68
C LEU A 534 28.86 23.91 -17.40
N HIS A 535 29.34 22.70 -17.08
CA HIS A 535 28.47 21.56 -16.77
C HIS A 535 28.69 20.98 -15.36
N ARG A 536 29.79 21.34 -14.69
CA ARG A 536 30.02 21.03 -13.27
C ARG A 536 30.80 22.15 -12.59
N LEU A 537 30.46 22.41 -11.33
CA LEU A 537 31.09 23.43 -10.49
C LEU A 537 31.48 22.79 -9.14
N ASP A 538 32.74 22.94 -8.75
CA ASP A 538 33.37 22.24 -7.63
C ASP A 538 33.77 23.22 -6.52
N ILE A 539 32.89 23.40 -5.53
CA ILE A 539 33.05 24.42 -4.49
C ILE A 539 34.15 23.99 -3.51
N GLN A 540 35.24 24.76 -3.46
CA GLN A 540 36.45 24.38 -2.74
C GLN A 540 36.26 24.44 -1.23
N ALA A 541 36.91 23.53 -0.51
CA ALA A 541 36.73 23.37 0.94
C ALA A 541 37.01 24.67 1.71
N GLY A 542 36.06 25.08 2.55
CA GLY A 542 36.14 26.31 3.35
C GLY A 542 35.95 27.62 2.58
N GLN A 543 35.68 27.58 1.27
CA GLN A 543 35.31 28.76 0.48
C GLN A 543 33.80 29.00 0.50
N LEU A 544 33.39 30.19 0.05
CA LEU A 544 31.99 30.54 -0.21
C LEU A 544 31.86 30.91 -1.70
N LEU A 545 31.11 30.11 -2.45
CA LEU A 545 30.68 30.47 -3.80
C LEU A 545 29.43 31.37 -3.69
N HIS A 546 29.46 32.51 -4.36
CA HIS A 546 28.33 33.43 -4.48
C HIS A 546 27.67 33.30 -5.87
N LEU A 547 26.39 32.92 -5.90
CA LEU A 547 25.53 32.96 -7.08
C LEU A 547 24.59 34.16 -7.00
N THR A 548 24.92 35.21 -7.75
CA THR A 548 24.06 36.39 -7.95
C THR A 548 23.23 36.23 -9.22
N GLY A 549 21.95 36.62 -9.17
CA GLY A 549 21.13 36.77 -10.38
C GLY A 549 21.65 37.90 -11.28
N ASP A 550 21.37 37.83 -12.59
CA ASP A 550 21.73 38.89 -13.54
C ASP A 550 20.82 40.14 -13.41
N ASP A 551 21.15 41.19 -14.17
CA ASP A 551 20.73 42.61 -14.17
C ASP A 551 19.22 42.97 -14.12
N GLY A 552 18.32 42.03 -13.92
CA GLY A 552 16.87 42.20 -13.98
C GLY A 552 16.25 41.77 -15.31
N THR A 553 17.05 41.30 -16.27
CA THR A 553 16.56 40.56 -17.45
C THR A 553 16.36 39.06 -17.14
N LEU A 554 15.41 38.41 -17.81
CA LEU A 554 14.95 37.04 -17.48
C LEU A 554 15.88 35.90 -17.94
N ALA A 555 16.90 36.18 -18.76
CA ALA A 555 17.84 35.17 -19.28
C ALA A 555 19.07 35.06 -18.36
N GLY A 556 19.51 33.84 -18.01
CA GLY A 556 20.53 33.64 -16.98
C GLY A 556 19.99 33.59 -15.55
N SER A 557 18.86 32.91 -15.34
CA SER A 557 18.23 32.75 -14.01
C SER A 557 18.16 31.29 -13.53
N THR A 558 18.66 30.33 -14.30
CA THR A 558 18.71 28.90 -13.95
C THR A 558 20.17 28.46 -13.87
N LEU A 559 20.46 27.47 -13.02
CA LEU A 559 21.70 26.69 -13.07
C LEU A 559 21.37 25.23 -13.41
N ASP A 560 21.74 24.83 -14.62
CA ASP A 560 21.76 23.44 -15.11
C ASP A 560 23.10 22.76 -14.77
N ALA A 561 24.17 23.51 -14.47
CA ALA A 561 25.47 22.97 -14.08
C ALA A 561 25.44 22.21 -12.73
N ARG A 562 26.19 21.09 -12.65
CA ARG A 562 26.22 20.22 -11.47
C ARG A 562 27.07 20.78 -10.33
N LEU A 563 26.46 21.09 -9.19
CA LEU A 563 27.14 21.50 -7.96
C LEU A 563 27.77 20.31 -7.22
N THR A 564 29.07 20.43 -6.94
CA THR A 564 29.92 19.44 -6.26
C THR A 564 30.85 20.13 -5.26
N GLY A 565 31.56 19.36 -4.44
CA GLY A 565 32.54 19.89 -3.48
C GLY A 565 32.04 20.00 -2.03
N SER A 566 32.72 20.81 -1.23
CA SER A 566 32.51 20.92 0.23
C SER A 566 32.61 22.35 0.79
N GLY A 567 32.85 23.35 -0.06
CA GLY A 567 32.61 24.75 0.31
C GLY A 567 31.11 25.08 0.36
N ASN A 568 30.83 26.29 0.83
CA ASN A 568 29.49 26.80 1.07
C ASN A 568 28.95 27.55 -0.15
N LEU A 569 27.62 27.72 -0.19
CA LEU A 569 26.89 28.36 -1.27
C LEU A 569 26.05 29.53 -0.73
N LEU A 570 26.25 30.73 -1.26
CA LEU A 570 25.36 31.88 -1.09
C LEU A 570 24.60 32.12 -2.39
N ILE A 571 23.28 32.28 -2.31
CA ILE A 571 22.38 32.53 -3.43
C ILE A 571 21.71 33.88 -3.17
N GLU A 572 22.04 34.90 -3.96
CA GLU A 572 21.45 36.25 -3.86
C GLU A 572 20.54 36.51 -5.08
N ALA A 573 19.26 36.23 -4.90
CA ALA A 573 18.28 36.26 -5.97
C ALA A 573 17.71 37.67 -6.18
N ALA A 574 18.13 38.35 -7.25
CA ALA A 574 17.58 39.65 -7.65
C ALA A 574 16.12 39.58 -8.15
N GLY A 575 15.70 38.40 -8.66
CA GLY A 575 14.35 38.10 -9.14
C GLY A 575 13.92 36.72 -8.64
N SER A 576 14.26 35.70 -9.42
CA SER A 576 14.30 34.30 -9.02
C SER A 576 15.61 33.67 -9.50
N ILE A 577 16.13 32.69 -8.76
CA ILE A 577 17.18 31.78 -9.24
C ILE A 577 16.63 30.36 -9.13
N THR A 578 16.76 29.57 -10.20
CA THR A 578 16.37 28.15 -10.21
C THR A 578 17.61 27.27 -10.17
N LEU A 579 17.67 26.30 -9.27
CA LEU A 579 18.64 25.20 -9.38
C LEU A 579 17.93 23.98 -9.95
N ASN A 580 18.43 23.41 -11.06
CA ASN A 580 17.72 22.39 -11.85
C ASN A 580 18.46 21.03 -11.93
N ASN A 581 19.71 20.97 -11.48
CA ASN A 581 20.52 19.75 -11.60
C ASN A 581 20.28 18.76 -10.44
N ALA A 582 19.52 17.71 -10.70
CA ALA A 582 19.19 16.68 -9.70
C ALA A 582 20.39 15.85 -9.21
N ALA A 583 21.49 15.82 -9.99
CA ALA A 583 22.72 15.11 -9.66
C ALA A 583 23.65 15.88 -8.70
N ASN A 584 23.18 16.98 -8.09
CA ASN A 584 23.98 17.78 -7.16
C ASN A 584 24.42 16.97 -5.92
N THR A 585 25.69 17.10 -5.56
CA THR A 585 26.35 16.34 -4.46
C THR A 585 27.35 17.18 -3.68
N TYR A 586 27.12 18.50 -3.58
CA TYR A 586 27.87 19.35 -2.65
C TYR A 586 27.37 19.14 -1.20
N THR A 587 28.21 19.52 -0.23
CA THR A 587 28.02 19.17 1.20
C THR A 587 28.10 20.36 2.18
N GLY A 588 28.51 21.54 1.72
CA GLY A 588 28.56 22.76 2.55
C GLY A 588 27.18 23.32 2.90
N THR A 589 27.17 24.48 3.56
CA THR A 589 25.93 25.20 3.89
C THR A 589 25.38 25.94 2.67
N THR A 590 24.06 26.15 2.65
CA THR A 590 23.35 26.94 1.63
C THR A 590 22.65 28.10 2.31
N GLN A 591 23.00 29.33 1.93
CA GLN A 591 22.35 30.55 2.39
C GLN A 591 21.59 31.20 1.22
N VAL A 592 20.34 31.58 1.44
CA VAL A 592 19.47 32.21 0.44
C VAL A 592 19.10 33.61 0.90
N SER A 593 19.44 34.60 0.08
CA SER A 593 19.26 36.04 0.28
C SER A 593 18.56 36.67 -0.93
N GLY A 594 18.07 37.91 -0.78
CA GLY A 594 17.33 38.63 -1.81
C GLY A 594 15.88 38.17 -1.89
N LYS A 595 15.50 37.47 -2.98
CA LYS A 595 14.15 36.97 -3.26
C LYS A 595 14.13 35.44 -3.34
N THR A 596 13.67 34.86 -4.46
CA THR A 596 13.26 33.45 -4.52
C THR A 596 14.34 32.53 -5.10
N LEU A 597 14.72 31.51 -4.34
CA LEU A 597 15.30 30.28 -4.86
C LEU A 597 14.16 29.30 -5.20
N VAL A 598 14.13 28.85 -6.45
CA VAL A 598 13.22 27.79 -6.93
C VAL A 598 14.01 26.48 -7.02
N LEU A 599 13.45 25.41 -6.46
CA LEU A 599 13.93 24.06 -6.75
C LEU A 599 13.27 23.61 -8.06
N GLY A 600 14.07 23.46 -9.13
CA GLY A 600 13.58 23.01 -10.44
C GLY A 600 13.57 21.49 -10.60
N ASN A 601 14.11 20.76 -9.63
CA ASN A 601 14.20 19.31 -9.60
C ASN A 601 14.32 18.78 -8.17
N ASP A 602 14.25 17.45 -8.03
CA ASP A 602 14.56 16.79 -6.77
C ASP A 602 16.06 16.86 -6.47
N ASN A 603 16.46 16.92 -5.19
CA ASN A 603 17.85 16.89 -4.72
C ASN A 603 18.77 18.03 -5.26
N VAL A 604 18.23 19.13 -5.80
CA VAL A 604 19.06 20.22 -6.37
C VAL A 604 19.91 20.98 -5.34
N LEU A 605 19.62 20.89 -4.03
CA LEU A 605 20.51 21.39 -2.96
C LEU A 605 21.53 20.33 -2.49
N GLY A 606 21.63 19.20 -3.20
CA GLY A 606 22.53 18.10 -2.89
C GLY A 606 22.39 17.63 -1.44
N GLN A 607 23.54 17.48 -0.76
CA GLN A 607 23.63 17.06 0.63
C GLN A 607 23.98 18.26 1.54
N THR A 608 23.34 19.41 1.31
CA THR A 608 23.65 20.62 2.08
C THR A 608 23.43 20.41 3.58
N SER A 609 24.46 20.74 4.36
CA SER A 609 24.53 20.46 5.80
C SER A 609 23.67 21.42 6.64
N GLN A 610 23.37 22.61 6.12
CA GLN A 610 22.39 23.55 6.66
C GLN A 610 21.81 24.38 5.51
N LEU A 611 20.48 24.45 5.41
CA LEU A 611 19.77 25.45 4.59
C LEU A 611 19.36 26.61 5.49
N ARG A 612 19.78 27.82 5.13
CA ARG A 612 19.41 29.09 5.77
C ARG A 612 18.65 29.97 4.78
N ILE A 613 17.47 30.42 5.17
CA ILE A 613 16.61 31.34 4.40
C ILE A 613 16.58 32.68 5.14
N ASP A 614 17.25 33.70 4.63
CA ASP A 614 17.31 35.03 5.26
C ASP A 614 15.98 35.79 5.15
N ALA A 615 15.78 36.77 6.02
CA ALA A 615 14.56 37.58 6.06
C ALA A 615 14.33 38.31 4.71
N GLY A 616 13.15 38.09 4.12
CA GLY A 616 12.76 38.61 2.81
C GLY A 616 13.05 37.67 1.63
N ALA A 617 13.93 36.68 1.81
CA ALA A 617 14.16 35.63 0.83
C ALA A 617 13.07 34.54 0.88
N THR A 618 12.97 33.74 -0.18
CA THR A 618 12.03 32.62 -0.30
C THR A 618 12.73 31.39 -0.86
N VAL A 619 12.44 30.20 -0.32
CA VAL A 619 12.73 28.92 -1.00
C VAL A 619 11.40 28.29 -1.40
N ALA A 620 11.23 28.05 -2.70
CA ALA A 620 10.07 27.38 -3.28
C ALA A 620 10.45 25.96 -3.74
N ALA A 621 9.95 24.94 -3.05
CA ALA A 621 10.17 23.54 -3.40
C ALA A 621 9.39 23.09 -4.65
N ASN A 622 8.32 23.81 -5.02
CA ASN A 622 7.69 23.72 -6.35
C ASN A 622 7.28 22.29 -6.78
N GLY A 623 6.83 21.45 -5.85
CA GLY A 623 6.46 20.05 -6.12
C GLY A 623 7.59 19.02 -5.96
N HIS A 624 8.83 19.45 -5.72
CA HIS A 624 10.02 18.59 -5.68
C HIS A 624 10.40 18.09 -4.28
N VAL A 625 11.25 17.05 -4.25
CA VAL A 625 11.77 16.41 -3.03
C VAL A 625 13.19 16.87 -2.71
N GLN A 626 13.44 17.35 -1.48
CA GLN A 626 14.76 17.78 -1.02
C GLN A 626 15.09 17.25 0.38
N GLY A 627 16.37 16.91 0.59
CA GLY A 627 16.95 16.65 1.91
C GLY A 627 17.90 17.77 2.33
N VAL A 628 17.88 18.14 3.61
CA VAL A 628 18.82 19.12 4.21
C VAL A 628 19.26 18.63 5.60
N GLY A 629 20.50 18.94 6.00
CA GLY A 629 21.03 18.52 7.30
C GLY A 629 20.46 19.27 8.50
N GLU A 630 20.15 20.55 8.32
CA GLU A 630 19.55 21.46 9.31
C GLU A 630 18.79 22.55 8.54
N LEU A 631 17.75 23.13 9.14
CA LEU A 631 16.91 24.15 8.50
C LEU A 631 16.73 25.38 9.41
N LEU A 632 17.18 26.53 8.93
CA LEU A 632 16.98 27.83 9.56
C LEU A 632 16.15 28.75 8.66
N ILE A 633 15.06 29.29 9.19
CA ILE A 633 14.11 30.13 8.46
C ILE A 633 13.93 31.47 9.18
N ASP A 634 14.46 32.53 8.58
CA ASP A 634 14.15 33.93 8.89
C ASP A 634 13.22 34.56 7.82
N GLY A 635 13.18 34.00 6.60
CA GLY A 635 12.27 34.36 5.49
C GLY A 635 11.13 33.37 5.24
N ASP A 636 10.85 33.07 3.96
CA ASP A 636 9.72 32.23 3.53
C ASP A 636 10.17 30.85 3.00
N LEU A 637 9.46 29.80 3.39
CA LEU A 637 9.52 28.45 2.78
C LEU A 637 8.15 28.10 2.18
N GLN A 638 8.12 27.74 0.91
CA GLN A 638 6.91 27.36 0.17
C GLN A 638 7.09 25.95 -0.39
N LEU A 639 6.31 24.98 0.11
CA LEU A 639 6.45 23.57 -0.28
C LEU A 639 5.66 23.27 -1.56
N SER A 640 4.42 23.75 -1.68
CA SER A 640 3.62 23.74 -2.92
C SER A 640 3.54 22.35 -3.57
N GLY A 641 3.16 21.33 -2.78
CA GLY A 641 3.17 19.91 -3.17
C GLY A 641 4.49 19.17 -2.93
N GLY A 642 5.62 19.90 -2.85
CA GLY A 642 6.96 19.35 -2.63
C GLY A 642 7.17 18.81 -1.21
N GLN A 643 8.27 18.08 -1.03
CA GLN A 643 8.61 17.40 0.23
C GLN A 643 10.00 17.83 0.70
N LEU A 644 10.08 18.50 1.86
CA LEU A 644 11.35 18.85 2.50
C LEU A 644 11.62 17.94 3.70
N SER A 645 12.82 17.37 3.76
CA SER A 645 13.24 16.47 4.83
C SER A 645 14.50 17.00 5.54
N VAL A 646 14.37 17.25 6.84
CA VAL A 646 15.42 17.77 7.73
C VAL A 646 15.93 16.62 8.59
N LEU A 647 16.75 15.74 8.00
CA LEU A 647 17.06 14.42 8.55
C LEU A 647 18.58 14.16 8.68
N PRO A 648 19.02 13.48 9.75
CA PRO A 648 20.35 12.87 9.80
C PRO A 648 20.54 11.86 8.65
N PRO A 649 21.77 11.66 8.13
CA PRO A 649 23.05 12.02 8.74
C PRO A 649 23.67 13.34 8.25
N TRP A 650 23.02 14.09 7.35
CA TRP A 650 23.64 15.25 6.69
C TRP A 650 23.84 16.48 7.59
N GLY A 651 23.20 16.50 8.77
CA GLY A 651 23.35 17.54 9.78
C GLY A 651 22.66 17.17 11.08
N SER A 652 22.24 18.17 11.85
CA SER A 652 21.62 18.00 13.17
C SER A 652 20.22 17.37 13.15
N GLY A 653 19.51 17.44 12.01
CA GLY A 653 18.09 17.11 11.89
C GLY A 653 17.14 18.13 12.51
N ARG A 654 17.64 19.29 12.96
CA ARG A 654 16.89 20.32 13.69
C ARG A 654 16.29 21.36 12.75
N LEU A 655 15.14 21.90 13.14
CA LEU A 655 14.51 23.07 12.53
C LEU A 655 14.50 24.28 13.47
N GLU A 656 14.75 25.48 12.95
CA GLU A 656 14.49 26.75 13.64
C GLU A 656 13.80 27.73 12.69
N ALA A 657 12.57 28.14 13.03
CA ALA A 657 11.83 29.16 12.28
C ALA A 657 11.51 30.34 13.20
N ARG A 658 11.96 31.54 12.83
CA ARG A 658 11.96 32.73 13.70
C ARG A 658 10.73 33.63 13.48
N THR A 659 10.47 34.51 14.43
CA THR A 659 9.34 35.44 14.38
C THR A 659 9.39 36.31 13.12
N GLY A 660 8.35 36.23 12.29
CA GLY A 660 8.28 36.91 10.99
C GLY A 660 8.57 36.00 9.77
N SER A 661 9.11 34.80 9.98
CA SER A 661 9.23 33.78 8.95
C SER A 661 7.89 33.09 8.64
N ARG A 662 7.77 32.50 7.45
CA ARG A 662 6.60 31.71 7.03
C ARG A 662 7.00 30.34 6.49
N VAL A 663 6.19 29.33 6.79
CA VAL A 663 6.17 28.02 6.12
C VAL A 663 4.77 27.81 5.55
N ALA A 664 4.69 27.65 4.23
CA ALA A 664 3.46 27.36 3.49
C ALA A 664 3.53 25.93 2.94
N PHE A 665 2.63 25.06 3.38
CA PHE A 665 2.61 23.66 2.95
C PHE A 665 1.97 23.50 1.57
N ASP A 666 0.77 24.06 1.38
CA ASP A 666 0.03 24.14 0.11
C ASP A 666 0.07 22.82 -0.71
N GLY A 667 -0.27 21.72 -0.04
CA GLY A 667 -0.29 20.35 -0.55
C GLY A 667 1.00 19.54 -0.31
N GLY A 668 2.08 20.19 0.10
CA GLY A 668 3.39 19.59 0.33
C GLY A 668 3.58 19.00 1.73
N GLY A 669 4.83 18.63 2.06
CA GLY A 669 5.16 18.01 3.33
C GLY A 669 6.53 18.37 3.89
N LEU A 670 6.63 18.31 5.22
CA LEU A 670 7.83 18.63 6.00
C LEU A 670 8.11 17.51 7.01
N SER A 671 9.28 16.90 6.90
CA SER A 671 9.75 15.85 7.83
C SER A 671 10.93 16.35 8.67
N ILE A 672 10.85 16.21 9.99
CA ILE A 672 11.81 16.79 10.96
C ILE A 672 12.40 15.68 11.82
N GLY A 673 13.73 15.56 11.80
CA GLY A 673 14.46 14.43 12.38
C GLY A 673 14.80 14.56 13.86
N ASN A 674 14.98 15.77 14.36
CA ASN A 674 15.51 16.06 15.70
C ASN A 674 14.88 17.33 16.31
N GLY A 675 13.56 17.46 16.16
CA GLY A 675 12.79 18.54 16.74
C GLY A 675 13.22 19.95 16.31
N GLY A 676 13.06 20.93 17.20
CA GLY A 676 13.37 22.32 16.91
C GLY A 676 12.49 23.34 17.62
N ARG A 677 12.41 24.55 17.05
CA ARG A 677 11.51 25.62 17.51
C ARG A 677 10.88 26.35 16.33
N ILE A 678 9.57 26.58 16.40
CA ILE A 678 8.78 27.34 15.42
C ILE A 678 8.07 28.48 16.15
N ALA A 679 8.28 29.70 15.68
CA ALA A 679 7.63 30.90 16.22
C ALA A 679 6.15 31.03 15.82
N ALA A 680 5.43 31.91 16.52
CA ALA A 680 3.99 32.10 16.35
C ALA A 680 3.57 32.65 14.98
N GLY A 681 2.52 32.04 14.41
CA GLY A 681 1.91 32.42 13.14
C GLY A 681 2.67 31.99 11.88
N THR A 682 3.80 31.28 12.02
CA THR A 682 4.66 30.89 10.90
C THR A 682 4.03 29.83 9.99
N LEU A 683 3.16 28.93 10.48
CA LEU A 683 2.70 27.77 9.69
C LEU A 683 1.34 28.01 8.99
N SER A 684 1.26 27.64 7.71
CA SER A 684 0.06 27.83 6.88
C SER A 684 -0.13 26.75 5.80
N GLY A 685 -1.37 26.54 5.36
CA GLY A 685 -1.72 25.61 4.26
C GLY A 685 -2.10 24.20 4.71
N SER A 686 -2.46 23.35 3.76
CA SER A 686 -2.71 21.90 3.95
C SER A 686 -1.52 21.06 3.49
N GLY A 687 -1.42 19.81 3.93
CA GLY A 687 -0.24 18.97 3.66
C GLY A 687 0.06 17.96 4.77
N LEU A 688 1.34 17.61 4.93
CA LEU A 688 1.83 16.65 5.93
C LEU A 688 2.98 17.22 6.77
N LEU A 689 2.87 17.18 8.09
CA LEU A 689 3.97 17.45 9.03
C LEU A 689 4.34 16.16 9.76
N THR A 690 5.57 15.67 9.59
CA THR A 690 6.07 14.44 10.22
C THR A 690 7.23 14.73 11.16
N LEU A 691 7.12 14.33 12.43
CA LEU A 691 8.19 14.39 13.41
C LEU A 691 8.72 12.97 13.65
N THR A 692 9.96 12.70 13.26
CA THR A 692 10.57 11.36 13.43
C THR A 692 11.48 11.25 14.66
N GLY A 693 11.77 12.37 15.33
CA GLY A 693 12.55 12.39 16.57
C GLY A 693 12.73 13.80 17.15
N GLY A 694 13.19 13.88 18.40
CA GLY A 694 13.45 15.12 19.14
C GLY A 694 12.19 15.83 19.66
N GLU A 695 12.38 16.96 20.36
CA GLU A 695 11.29 17.84 20.80
C GLU A 695 11.14 19.03 19.84
N LEU A 696 9.99 19.16 19.18
CA LEU A 696 9.61 20.36 18.43
C LEU A 696 8.70 21.23 19.30
N ARG A 697 9.16 22.42 19.68
CA ARG A 697 8.30 23.43 20.29
C ARG A 697 7.68 24.33 19.23
N LEU A 698 6.34 24.39 19.19
CA LEU A 698 5.58 25.36 18.42
C LEU A 698 4.97 26.37 19.38
N GLU A 699 5.18 27.66 19.11
CA GLU A 699 4.64 28.75 19.92
C GLU A 699 3.41 29.35 19.22
N GLY A 700 2.35 29.66 19.97
CA GLY A 700 1.14 30.33 19.49
C GLY A 700 0.29 29.55 18.46
N ALA A 701 -0.89 30.09 18.15
CA ALA A 701 -1.80 29.48 17.17
C ALA A 701 -1.30 29.60 15.73
N ASN A 702 -1.52 28.54 14.94
CA ASN A 702 -1.37 28.54 13.48
C ASN A 702 -2.76 28.33 12.81
N PRO A 703 -3.67 29.31 12.86
CA PRO A 703 -5.08 29.12 12.48
C PRO A 703 -5.32 28.91 10.97
N ALA A 704 -4.31 29.16 10.14
CA ALA A 704 -4.30 28.92 8.70
C ALA A 704 -3.68 27.56 8.33
N LEU A 705 -3.26 26.75 9.30
CA LEU A 705 -2.66 25.43 9.10
C LEU A 705 -3.74 24.33 9.15
N ALA A 706 -3.69 23.43 8.18
CA ALA A 706 -4.60 22.29 8.02
C ALA A 706 -3.83 21.06 7.50
N VAL A 707 -2.62 20.83 8.03
CA VAL A 707 -1.81 19.64 7.75
C VAL A 707 -2.25 18.46 8.62
N THR A 708 -2.17 17.25 8.08
CA THR A 708 -2.10 16.06 8.93
C THR A 708 -0.76 16.08 9.66
N THR A 709 -0.78 15.89 10.98
CA THR A 709 0.45 15.79 11.79
C THR A 709 0.70 14.33 12.16
N GLN A 710 1.95 13.89 12.03
CA GLN A 710 2.43 12.58 12.47
C GLN A 710 3.54 12.76 13.50
N ILE A 711 3.36 12.23 14.69
CA ILE A 711 4.37 12.24 15.77
C ILE A 711 4.80 10.79 16.00
N ALA A 712 5.99 10.43 15.54
CA ALA A 712 6.51 9.07 15.66
C ALA A 712 6.92 8.73 17.10
N ALA A 713 6.98 7.44 17.43
CA ALA A 713 7.50 6.97 18.72
C ALA A 713 8.94 7.46 18.96
N GLY A 714 9.14 8.25 20.02
CA GLY A 714 10.42 8.92 20.33
C GLY A 714 10.54 10.37 19.84
N ALA A 715 9.52 10.90 19.15
CA ALA A 715 9.35 12.33 18.88
C ALA A 715 8.39 12.98 19.88
N SER A 716 8.52 14.29 20.09
CA SER A 716 7.62 15.10 20.91
C SER A 716 7.24 16.39 20.17
N ALA A 717 5.96 16.74 20.17
CA ALA A 717 5.45 18.06 19.83
C ALA A 717 5.01 18.78 21.11
N VAL A 718 5.52 19.98 21.34
CA VAL A 718 5.13 20.85 22.46
C VAL A 718 4.43 22.08 21.91
N VAL A 719 3.24 22.38 22.43
CA VAL A 719 2.44 23.55 22.03
C VAL A 719 2.00 24.37 23.25
N ASP A 720 2.13 25.69 23.18
CA ASP A 720 1.57 26.62 24.19
C ASP A 720 0.25 27.27 23.76
N ASP A 721 -0.23 26.96 22.55
CA ASP A 721 -1.58 27.25 22.09
C ASP A 721 -2.21 25.97 21.51
N VAL A 722 -3.50 25.74 21.77
CA VAL A 722 -4.22 24.55 21.30
C VAL A 722 -4.33 24.53 19.76
N GLY A 723 -4.30 25.69 19.11
CA GLY A 723 -4.22 25.83 17.65
C GLY A 723 -2.81 25.74 17.07
N GLY A 724 -1.78 25.38 17.85
CA GLY A 724 -0.38 25.35 17.41
C GLY A 724 -0.11 24.39 16.25
N LEU A 725 -0.76 23.22 16.24
CA LEU A 725 -0.72 22.25 15.14
C LEU A 725 -1.84 22.46 14.08
N GLY A 726 -2.52 23.60 14.11
CA GLY A 726 -3.60 23.90 13.17
C GLY A 726 -4.84 23.04 13.38
N ARG A 727 -5.52 22.69 12.28
CA ARG A 727 -6.85 22.03 12.30
C ARG A 727 -6.91 20.61 11.71
N GLY A 728 -5.81 20.10 11.16
CA GLY A 728 -5.79 18.76 10.57
C GLY A 728 -5.59 17.66 11.62
N ASP A 729 -5.80 16.41 11.21
CA ASP A 729 -5.78 15.24 12.10
C ASP A 729 -4.36 14.96 12.63
N ILE A 730 -4.26 14.41 13.86
CA ILE A 730 -2.99 14.15 14.54
C ILE A 730 -2.87 12.65 14.84
N PHE A 731 -1.95 11.99 14.15
CA PHE A 731 -1.51 10.63 14.41
C PHE A 731 -0.34 10.68 15.41
N ASN A 732 -0.60 10.33 16.66
CA ASN A 732 0.37 10.43 17.76
C ASN A 732 0.77 9.03 18.27
N ASP A 733 1.97 8.58 17.92
CA ASP A 733 2.65 7.43 18.53
C ASP A 733 3.84 7.85 19.43
N GLY A 734 4.13 9.15 19.52
CA GLY A 734 5.14 9.76 20.37
C GLY A 734 4.52 10.51 21.56
N THR A 735 4.86 11.79 21.72
CA THR A 735 4.29 12.66 22.75
C THR A 735 3.72 13.94 22.14
N LEU A 736 2.48 14.30 22.49
CA LEU A 736 1.89 15.61 22.26
C LEU A 736 1.70 16.30 23.61
N ARG A 737 2.47 17.36 23.89
CA ARG A 737 2.44 18.09 25.17
C ARG A 737 1.84 19.49 24.99
N PHE A 738 0.73 19.74 25.67
CA PHE A 738 0.15 21.06 25.87
C PHE A 738 0.83 21.70 27.11
N ASP A 739 1.36 22.91 26.95
CA ASP A 739 2.26 23.57 27.91
C ASP A 739 1.77 25.01 28.17
N ALA A 740 0.99 25.19 29.24
CA ALA A 740 0.14 26.37 29.51
C ALA A 740 -0.97 26.66 28.46
N ALA A 741 -1.25 25.72 27.55
CA ALA A 741 -2.22 25.90 26.47
C ALA A 741 -3.69 25.80 26.96
N ASN A 742 -4.56 26.66 26.44
CA ASN A 742 -5.96 26.73 26.85
C ASN A 742 -6.89 26.90 25.64
N GLY A 743 -7.91 26.03 25.50
CA GLY A 743 -8.83 26.10 24.35
C GLY A 743 -9.58 24.80 24.02
N VAL A 744 -10.08 24.74 22.78
CA VAL A 744 -10.83 23.59 22.22
C VAL A 744 -9.98 22.92 21.15
N LEU A 745 -9.67 21.63 21.32
CA LEU A 745 -8.97 20.81 20.34
C LEU A 745 -9.98 20.18 19.37
N SER A 746 -10.06 20.75 18.17
CA SER A 746 -10.95 20.29 17.09
C SER A 746 -10.39 19.13 16.27
N ASN A 747 -9.09 18.88 16.38
CA ASN A 747 -8.34 17.88 15.63
C ASN A 747 -8.79 16.46 16.04
N ALA A 748 -8.94 15.55 15.08
CA ALA A 748 -9.06 14.13 15.39
C ALA A 748 -7.72 13.58 15.90
N LEU A 749 -7.78 12.68 16.89
CA LEU A 749 -6.62 11.98 17.44
C LEU A 749 -6.67 10.49 17.09
N ASP A 750 -5.52 9.95 16.67
CA ASP A 750 -5.29 8.53 16.44
C ASP A 750 -3.86 8.15 16.92
N GLY A 751 -3.55 6.86 16.99
CA GLY A 751 -2.26 6.34 17.47
C GLY A 751 -2.24 5.91 18.95
N ARG A 752 -1.05 5.62 19.47
CA ARG A 752 -0.81 5.00 20.80
C ARG A 752 0.12 5.79 21.74
N GLY A 753 0.46 7.02 21.36
CA GLY A 753 1.35 7.91 22.11
C GLY A 753 0.71 8.55 23.35
N ASP A 754 1.50 9.38 24.02
CA ASP A 754 1.07 10.19 25.16
C ASP A 754 0.50 11.55 24.69
N VAL A 755 -0.61 11.97 25.29
CA VAL A 755 -1.13 13.35 25.23
C VAL A 755 -1.02 13.94 26.63
N GLN A 756 -0.08 14.85 26.84
CA GLN A 756 0.25 15.43 28.13
C GLN A 756 -0.33 16.85 28.25
N LEU A 757 -0.97 17.16 29.38
CA LEU A 757 -1.42 18.49 29.75
C LEU A 757 -0.58 18.97 30.94
N VAL A 758 0.16 20.07 30.72
CA VAL A 758 0.95 20.76 31.75
C VAL A 758 0.38 22.17 31.92
N GLN A 759 -0.12 22.49 33.11
CA GLN A 759 -0.81 23.75 33.44
C GLN A 759 -1.87 24.20 32.39
N SER A 760 -2.55 23.24 31.75
CA SER A 760 -3.31 23.42 30.51
C SER A 760 -4.81 23.13 30.65
N GLY A 761 -5.65 23.93 30.00
CA GLY A 761 -7.11 23.84 30.02
C GLY A 761 -7.68 23.41 28.66
N LEU A 762 -7.78 22.10 28.43
CA LEU A 762 -8.15 21.52 27.15
C LEU A 762 -9.62 21.05 27.12
N THR A 763 -10.33 21.33 26.02
CA THR A 763 -11.63 20.72 25.72
C THR A 763 -11.54 19.95 24.41
N LEU A 764 -11.84 18.64 24.41
CA LEU A 764 -11.85 17.85 23.19
C LEU A 764 -13.18 18.05 22.45
N SER A 765 -13.10 18.27 21.12
CA SER A 765 -14.28 18.24 20.23
C SER A 765 -14.09 17.41 18.96
N GLY A 766 -12.84 17.06 18.61
CA GLY A 766 -12.52 16.12 17.53
C GLY A 766 -13.03 14.68 17.77
N ALA A 767 -13.04 13.88 16.71
CA ALA A 767 -13.43 12.47 16.76
C ALA A 767 -12.19 11.60 17.01
N ASN A 768 -12.12 10.97 18.20
CA ASN A 768 -10.92 10.30 18.70
C ASN A 768 -11.11 8.79 18.86
N ASP A 769 -12.09 8.19 18.17
CA ASP A 769 -12.45 6.76 18.30
C ASP A 769 -11.27 5.81 17.96
N GLY A 770 -10.26 6.27 17.21
CA GLY A 770 -9.03 5.53 16.91
C GLY A 770 -7.95 5.59 18.01
N PHE A 771 -7.90 6.68 18.80
CA PHE A 771 -6.83 6.89 19.78
C PHE A 771 -6.85 5.82 20.89
N ALA A 772 -5.68 5.21 21.11
CA ALA A 772 -5.50 4.06 21.99
C ALA A 772 -4.27 4.20 22.91
N GLY A 773 -3.77 5.43 23.07
CA GLY A 773 -2.60 5.76 23.89
C GLY A 773 -2.95 6.13 25.33
N ARG A 774 -2.48 7.30 25.77
CA ARG A 774 -2.69 7.81 27.13
C ARG A 774 -2.92 9.32 27.15
N PHE A 775 -3.89 9.78 27.94
CA PHE A 775 -3.95 11.17 28.41
C PHE A 775 -3.29 11.28 29.78
N ASP A 776 -2.43 12.28 29.98
CA ASP A 776 -1.72 12.55 31.23
C ASP A 776 -2.03 13.99 31.66
N ILE A 777 -2.68 14.18 32.81
CA ILE A 777 -3.23 15.47 33.26
C ILE A 777 -2.51 15.87 34.56
N ASP A 778 -1.65 16.91 34.49
CA ASP A 778 -0.96 17.41 35.68
C ASP A 778 -1.90 18.12 36.68
N ALA A 779 -1.41 18.37 37.89
CA ALA A 779 -2.22 18.87 39.00
C ALA A 779 -2.83 20.27 38.78
N ASP A 780 -2.28 21.07 37.87
CA ASP A 780 -2.78 22.39 37.49
C ASP A 780 -3.66 22.35 36.22
N SER A 781 -3.79 21.18 35.58
CA SER A 781 -4.48 21.00 34.29
C SER A 781 -5.93 20.54 34.41
N ARG A 782 -6.66 20.71 33.30
CA ARG A 782 -8.03 20.24 33.12
C ARG A 782 -8.24 19.67 31.73
N LEU A 783 -8.68 18.42 31.64
CA LEU A 783 -9.22 17.83 30.41
C LEU A 783 -10.75 17.84 30.46
N THR A 784 -11.40 18.37 29.44
CA THR A 784 -12.87 18.41 29.32
C THR A 784 -13.33 17.62 28.10
N VAL A 785 -14.30 16.73 28.28
CA VAL A 785 -14.95 15.97 27.20
C VAL A 785 -16.46 16.13 27.25
N THR A 786 -17.08 16.23 26.06
CA THR A 786 -18.53 16.43 25.83
C THR A 786 -19.23 15.16 25.37
N ASP A 787 -18.50 14.21 24.78
CA ASP A 787 -18.88 12.82 24.54
C ASP A 787 -17.77 11.92 25.11
N THR A 788 -18.10 10.84 25.81
CA THR A 788 -17.12 9.86 26.33
C THR A 788 -16.20 9.28 25.24
N ARG A 789 -16.66 9.20 23.99
CA ARG A 789 -15.87 8.71 22.84
C ARG A 789 -14.71 9.62 22.46
N GLN A 790 -14.68 10.86 22.93
CA GLN A 790 -13.55 11.79 22.71
C GLN A 790 -12.27 11.35 23.45
N LEU A 791 -12.36 10.37 24.37
CA LEU A 791 -11.19 9.71 24.97
C LEU A 791 -10.71 8.48 24.16
N GLY A 792 -11.41 8.09 23.10
CA GLY A 792 -11.14 6.86 22.35
C GLY A 792 -11.12 5.63 23.26
N SER A 793 -10.15 4.76 23.02
CA SER A 793 -9.83 3.61 23.89
C SER A 793 -8.64 3.89 24.84
N ALA A 794 -8.08 5.11 24.80
CA ALA A 794 -6.89 5.48 25.56
C ALA A 794 -7.07 5.39 27.08
N SER A 795 -5.96 5.18 27.78
CA SER A 795 -5.88 5.30 29.24
C SER A 795 -5.85 6.77 29.69
N VAL A 796 -6.18 7.04 30.95
CA VAL A 796 -6.10 8.38 31.53
C VAL A 796 -5.38 8.31 32.90
N THR A 797 -4.37 9.16 33.06
CA THR A 797 -3.75 9.49 34.35
C THR A 797 -4.21 10.91 34.71
N ASP A 798 -4.99 11.03 35.79
CA ASP A 798 -5.58 12.29 36.25
C ASP A 798 -5.03 12.67 37.63
N GLU A 799 -4.07 13.59 37.68
CA GLU A 799 -3.64 14.28 38.91
C GLU A 799 -4.30 15.67 39.05
N GLY A 800 -4.86 16.20 37.96
CA GLY A 800 -5.59 17.47 37.88
C GLY A 800 -7.11 17.29 37.94
N VAL A 801 -7.81 17.64 36.85
CA VAL A 801 -9.27 17.53 36.75
C VAL A 801 -9.76 16.99 35.40
N LEU A 802 -10.25 15.75 35.37
CA LEU A 802 -11.06 15.21 34.27
C LEU A 802 -12.53 15.65 34.39
N LEU A 803 -12.99 16.56 33.51
CA LEU A 803 -14.40 16.95 33.37
C LEU A 803 -15.12 16.14 32.29
N LEU A 804 -16.15 15.41 32.69
CA LEU A 804 -17.18 14.85 31.83
C LEU A 804 -18.38 15.81 31.74
N ASP A 805 -18.49 16.63 30.69
CA ASP A 805 -19.63 17.52 30.44
C ASP A 805 -20.70 16.87 29.53
N VAL A 806 -20.88 15.56 29.68
CA VAL A 806 -21.72 14.75 28.80
C VAL A 806 -23.21 15.03 29.02
N ALA A 807 -23.87 15.51 27.96
CA ALA A 807 -25.28 15.93 27.96
C ALA A 807 -26.29 14.77 27.72
N GLY A 808 -25.87 13.71 27.02
CA GLY A 808 -26.64 12.50 26.74
C GLY A 808 -26.18 11.26 27.53
N GLU A 809 -26.55 10.07 27.08
CA GLU A 809 -25.98 8.83 27.62
C GLU A 809 -24.55 8.61 27.10
N GLY A 810 -23.65 8.09 27.95
CA GLY A 810 -22.27 7.79 27.59
C GLY A 810 -21.70 6.61 28.36
N ARG A 811 -20.61 6.01 27.87
CA ARG A 811 -19.90 4.92 28.54
C ARG A 811 -18.42 5.27 28.71
N LEU A 812 -17.97 5.40 29.95
CA LEU A 812 -16.55 5.54 30.27
C LEU A 812 -15.95 4.14 30.41
N LEU A 813 -15.26 3.68 29.37
CA LEU A 813 -14.60 2.37 29.32
C LEU A 813 -13.08 2.45 29.50
N ASN A 814 -12.55 3.68 29.49
CA ASN A 814 -11.15 4.03 29.63
C ASN A 814 -10.64 3.69 31.04
N ALA A 815 -9.43 3.13 31.14
CA ALA A 815 -8.77 2.94 32.42
C ALA A 815 -8.37 4.31 33.00
N LEU A 816 -8.84 4.64 34.21
CA LEU A 816 -8.60 5.92 34.88
C LEU A 816 -7.77 5.69 36.15
N THR A 817 -6.65 6.40 36.25
CA THR A 817 -5.68 6.35 37.35
C THR A 817 -5.36 7.76 37.86
N GLY A 818 -4.57 7.85 38.93
CA GLY A 818 -4.13 9.13 39.53
C GLY A 818 -4.94 9.59 40.76
N ALA A 819 -4.65 10.78 41.28
CA ALA A 819 -5.25 11.31 42.51
C ALA A 819 -6.01 12.66 42.36
N GLY A 820 -6.30 13.11 41.14
CA GLY A 820 -7.01 14.36 40.79
C GLY A 820 -8.52 14.40 41.11
N GLU A 821 -9.33 15.06 40.30
CA GLU A 821 -10.79 15.13 40.48
C GLU A 821 -11.60 14.81 39.22
N LEU A 822 -12.30 13.67 39.26
CA LEU A 822 -13.31 13.32 38.27
C LEU A 822 -14.60 14.14 38.49
N VAL A 823 -14.92 15.05 37.57
CA VAL A 823 -16.11 15.91 37.63
C VAL A 823 -17.12 15.51 36.56
N LYS A 824 -18.41 15.36 36.92
CA LYS A 824 -19.53 15.14 35.98
C LYS A 824 -20.49 16.33 36.01
N ARG A 825 -20.66 17.03 34.89
CA ARG A 825 -21.44 18.29 34.80
C ARG A 825 -22.65 18.24 33.88
N GLY A 826 -22.53 17.66 32.69
CA GLY A 826 -23.60 17.71 31.68
C GLY A 826 -24.89 17.01 32.13
N SER A 827 -26.02 17.31 31.48
CA SER A 827 -27.35 16.82 31.85
C SER A 827 -27.52 15.29 31.86
N GLY A 828 -26.67 14.55 31.15
CA GLY A 828 -26.87 13.14 30.86
C GLY A 828 -26.23 12.18 31.86
N VAL A 829 -26.28 10.89 31.55
CA VAL A 829 -25.81 9.81 32.44
C VAL A 829 -24.61 9.10 31.82
N VAL A 830 -23.49 9.05 32.54
CA VAL A 830 -22.34 8.23 32.14
C VAL A 830 -22.34 6.94 32.95
N LEU A 831 -22.20 5.80 32.27
CA LEU A 831 -21.92 4.50 32.87
C LEU A 831 -20.41 4.24 32.82
N ALA A 832 -19.75 4.18 33.98
CA ALA A 832 -18.36 3.78 34.06
C ALA A 832 -18.20 2.26 34.21
N GLY A 833 -17.28 1.71 33.44
CA GLY A 833 -16.96 0.28 33.39
C GLY A 833 -15.99 -0.16 34.50
N GLN A 834 -15.27 -1.26 34.21
CA GLN A 834 -14.16 -1.74 35.04
C GLN A 834 -12.88 -0.96 34.67
N GLY A 835 -12.02 -0.65 35.65
CA GLY A 835 -10.77 0.10 35.43
C GLY A 835 -10.72 1.52 36.01
N LEU A 836 -11.65 1.88 36.91
CA LEU A 836 -11.54 3.11 37.71
C LEU A 836 -10.65 2.88 38.95
N ASP A 837 -9.34 2.85 38.77
CA ASP A 837 -8.34 2.76 39.86
C ASP A 837 -7.95 4.14 40.44
N HIS A 838 -8.70 5.18 40.05
CA HIS A 838 -8.57 6.57 40.51
C HIS A 838 -8.75 6.71 42.02
N ARG A 839 -7.80 7.41 42.65
CA ARG A 839 -7.69 7.55 44.10
C ARG A 839 -8.25 8.88 44.62
N GLY A 840 -8.50 9.82 43.71
CA GLY A 840 -8.82 11.20 43.99
C GLY A 840 -10.31 11.49 44.19
N GLY A 841 -10.68 12.76 44.04
CA GLY A 841 -12.05 13.23 44.22
C GLY A 841 -13.02 12.78 43.13
N THR A 842 -14.31 12.75 43.46
CA THR A 842 -15.37 12.64 42.45
C THR A 842 -16.56 13.53 42.80
N ARG A 843 -16.93 14.42 41.88
CA ARG A 843 -17.95 15.46 42.06
C ARG A 843 -19.00 15.39 40.95
N ILE A 844 -20.28 15.35 41.32
CA ILE A 844 -21.40 15.36 40.36
C ILE A 844 -22.14 16.69 40.49
N GLU A 845 -21.92 17.58 39.53
CA GLU A 845 -22.57 18.88 39.42
C GLU A 845 -23.89 18.78 38.65
N GLY A 846 -23.93 17.92 37.62
CA GLY A 846 -25.12 17.68 36.81
C GLY A 846 -25.18 16.29 36.20
N GLY A 847 -26.38 15.94 35.70
CA GLY A 847 -26.70 14.58 35.23
C GLY A 847 -26.53 13.53 36.32
N GLY A 848 -25.92 12.39 35.96
CA GLY A 848 -25.55 11.30 36.87
C GLY A 848 -24.35 10.49 36.39
N LEU A 849 -23.80 9.69 37.31
CA LEU A 849 -22.72 8.72 37.08
C LEU A 849 -23.17 7.37 37.66
N LEU A 850 -23.11 6.32 36.85
CA LEU A 850 -23.43 4.94 37.19
C LEU A 850 -22.16 4.09 37.17
N LEU A 851 -22.10 3.04 37.98
CA LEU A 851 -20.99 2.09 38.03
C LEU A 851 -21.52 0.71 37.64
N ASP A 852 -20.90 0.07 36.65
CA ASP A 852 -21.41 -1.16 36.02
C ASP A 852 -21.60 -2.30 37.05
N ASN A 853 -20.59 -2.56 37.90
CA ASN A 853 -20.69 -3.50 39.03
C ASN A 853 -19.56 -3.32 40.08
N ALA A 854 -19.64 -4.11 41.17
CA ALA A 854 -19.10 -3.79 42.50
C ALA A 854 -17.57 -3.83 42.71
N ALA A 855 -16.76 -3.98 41.65
CA ALA A 855 -15.29 -3.86 41.76
C ALA A 855 -14.77 -2.43 41.52
N ALA A 856 -15.58 -1.54 40.92
CA ALA A 856 -15.24 -0.14 40.70
C ALA A 856 -15.32 0.67 42.02
N THR A 857 -14.31 0.53 42.88
CA THR A 857 -14.17 1.36 44.09
C THR A 857 -13.61 2.73 43.72
N LEU A 858 -14.43 3.78 43.79
CA LEU A 858 -13.87 5.13 43.88
C LEU A 858 -12.95 5.20 45.11
N GLY A 859 -11.75 5.77 44.95
CA GLY A 859 -10.66 5.70 45.90
C GLY A 859 -11.07 5.83 47.37
N ALA A 860 -10.62 4.89 48.21
CA ALA A 860 -11.06 4.71 49.60
C ALA A 860 -10.73 5.86 50.59
N ALA A 861 -10.32 7.04 50.09
CA ALA A 861 -10.07 8.27 50.83
C ALA A 861 -10.94 9.46 50.34
N ALA A 862 -11.69 9.32 49.24
CA ALA A 862 -12.35 10.42 48.54
C ALA A 862 -13.63 10.91 49.23
N ARG A 863 -13.72 12.21 49.52
CA ARG A 863 -14.97 12.87 49.97
C ARG A 863 -15.83 13.25 48.77
N SER A 864 -16.63 12.33 48.25
CA SER A 864 -17.61 12.63 47.21
C SER A 864 -18.62 13.69 47.71
N ARG A 865 -18.76 14.78 46.95
CA ARG A 865 -19.72 15.86 47.25
C ARG A 865 -20.94 15.75 46.36
N LEU A 866 -22.12 15.63 46.98
CA LEU A 866 -23.42 15.67 46.31
C LEU A 866 -24.15 16.98 46.62
N PRO A 867 -24.61 17.73 45.61
CA PRO A 867 -25.71 18.67 45.78
C PRO A 867 -26.98 17.93 46.22
N ALA A 868 -27.81 18.55 47.07
CA ALA A 868 -29.04 17.94 47.57
C ALA A 868 -30.00 17.59 46.41
N GLY A 869 -30.55 16.38 46.42
CA GLY A 869 -31.59 15.93 45.48
C GLY A 869 -31.14 15.07 44.29
N ARG A 870 -29.86 14.65 44.22
CA ARG A 870 -29.37 13.70 43.19
C ARG A 870 -29.09 12.32 43.79
N CYS A 871 -29.62 11.25 43.18
CA CYS A 871 -29.38 9.87 43.60
C CYS A 871 -28.15 9.27 42.93
N TRP A 872 -27.36 8.52 43.70
CA TRP A 872 -26.49 7.47 43.16
C TRP A 872 -27.32 6.20 42.92
N VAL A 873 -27.02 5.46 41.86
CA VAL A 873 -27.57 4.11 41.64
C VAL A 873 -26.40 3.16 41.36
N ALA A 874 -25.93 2.49 42.41
CA ALA A 874 -25.00 1.37 42.27
C ALA A 874 -25.81 0.10 41.97
N THR A 875 -25.71 -0.42 40.75
CA THR A 875 -26.39 -1.66 40.33
C THR A 875 -25.64 -2.88 40.85
N ALA A 876 -25.90 -3.26 42.10
CA ALA A 876 -25.45 -4.55 42.63
C ALA A 876 -26.13 -5.70 41.88
N SER A 877 -25.35 -6.54 41.21
CA SER A 877 -25.86 -7.73 40.51
C SER A 877 -26.40 -8.76 41.50
N TRP A 878 -27.62 -9.26 41.24
CA TRP A 878 -28.34 -10.17 42.15
C TRP A 878 -27.78 -11.60 42.07
N SER A 879 -26.67 -11.86 42.75
CA SER A 879 -26.07 -13.21 42.83
C SER A 879 -25.60 -13.67 44.22
N ALA A 880 -25.57 -12.79 45.23
CA ALA A 880 -25.00 -13.12 46.55
C ALA A 880 -25.70 -12.45 47.76
N MET A 881 -26.96 -12.82 48.06
CA MET A 881 -27.55 -12.60 49.39
C MET A 881 -28.35 -13.81 49.88
N SER A 882 -28.15 -14.18 51.16
CA SER A 882 -28.92 -15.24 51.82
C SER A 882 -30.20 -14.68 52.46
N ALA A 883 -31.22 -15.53 52.63
CA ALA A 883 -32.61 -15.10 52.86
C ALA A 883 -32.91 -14.41 54.20
N THR A 884 -31.96 -14.29 55.12
CA THR A 884 -32.18 -13.77 56.49
C THR A 884 -32.16 -12.24 56.59
N THR A 885 -31.46 -11.52 55.70
CA THR A 885 -31.29 -10.05 55.81
C THR A 885 -32.48 -9.24 55.26
N ALA A 886 -33.31 -9.83 54.39
CA ALA A 886 -34.36 -9.12 53.66
C ALA A 886 -35.49 -8.58 54.55
N ILE A 887 -35.77 -9.23 55.68
CA ILE A 887 -36.88 -8.87 56.57
C ILE A 887 -36.62 -7.57 57.35
N TRP A 888 -35.35 -7.24 57.64
CA TRP A 888 -34.99 -6.02 58.37
C TRP A 888 -35.10 -4.74 57.52
N TRP A 889 -34.85 -4.82 56.21
CA TRP A 889 -34.88 -3.65 55.31
C TRP A 889 -36.30 -3.14 55.01
N TRP A 890 -37.34 -3.96 55.17
CA TRP A 890 -38.71 -3.58 54.83
C TRP A 890 -39.44 -2.80 55.95
N LEU A 891 -38.92 -2.79 57.18
CA LEU A 891 -39.53 -2.07 58.31
C LEU A 891 -38.98 -0.66 58.55
N THR A 892 -37.76 -0.35 58.11
CA THR A 892 -37.10 0.95 58.40
C THR A 892 -37.47 2.07 57.43
N LEU A 893 -37.97 1.76 56.22
CA LEU A 893 -38.34 2.75 55.19
C LEU A 893 -39.67 3.50 55.45
N ARG A 894 -40.29 3.38 56.64
CA ARG A 894 -41.56 4.03 56.99
C ARG A 894 -41.52 5.05 58.14
N ARG A 895 -40.33 5.43 58.63
CA ARG A 895 -40.16 6.54 59.59
C ARG A 895 -38.90 7.35 59.25
N GLY A 896 -39.04 8.49 58.60
CA GLY A 896 -37.88 9.27 58.14
C GLY A 896 -38.13 10.62 57.48
N CYS A 897 -39.29 11.27 57.69
CA CYS A 897 -39.54 12.62 57.17
C CYS A 897 -39.72 13.64 58.31
N PRO A 898 -38.64 14.27 58.79
CA PRO A 898 -38.70 15.58 59.42
C PRO A 898 -38.68 16.69 58.34
N GLY A 899 -39.49 17.73 58.51
CA GLY A 899 -39.36 18.97 57.73
C GLY A 899 -38.14 19.80 58.16
N PRO A 900 -37.82 20.89 57.45
CA PRO A 900 -36.66 21.71 57.77
C PRO A 900 -36.81 22.38 59.13
N ALA A 901 -35.84 22.17 60.01
CA ALA A 901 -35.72 22.85 61.30
C ALA A 901 -34.28 23.29 61.53
N ASP A 902 -34.19 24.56 61.89
CA ASP A 902 -33.05 25.43 62.10
C ASP A 902 -31.98 24.98 63.14
N TRP A 903 -30.84 25.71 63.11
CA TRP A 903 -29.84 25.92 64.20
C TRP A 903 -28.61 24.99 64.43
N LYS A 904 -27.44 25.60 64.18
CA LYS A 904 -26.28 25.81 65.09
C LYS A 904 -25.50 24.63 65.74
N SER A 905 -24.22 24.59 65.34
CA SER A 905 -22.99 24.62 66.20
C SER A 905 -22.43 23.39 66.94
N ALA A 906 -21.10 23.27 66.82
CA ALA A 906 -20.10 22.72 67.78
C ALA A 906 -19.95 21.19 68.00
N GLY A 907 -18.76 20.78 68.49
CA GLY A 907 -18.43 19.40 68.93
C GLY A 907 -18.06 18.41 67.80
N ARG A 908 -16.82 18.30 67.28
CA ARG A 908 -15.56 17.79 67.87
C ARG A 908 -15.59 16.33 68.42
N TRP A 909 -14.91 15.41 67.70
CA TRP A 909 -14.11 14.26 68.21
C TRP A 909 -14.90 13.07 68.84
N THR A 910 -14.45 11.79 68.83
CA THR A 910 -13.29 11.11 68.21
C THR A 910 -13.56 9.62 67.92
N THR A 911 -12.62 9.01 67.20
CA THR A 911 -12.37 7.55 67.01
C THR A 911 -12.60 6.62 68.21
N GLY A 912 -13.02 5.38 67.94
CA GLY A 912 -12.92 4.25 68.88
C GLY A 912 -13.46 2.95 68.27
N ALA A 913 -12.57 2.06 67.79
CA ALA A 913 -12.96 0.80 67.17
C ALA A 913 -12.82 -0.40 68.14
N ALA A 914 -13.68 -1.39 67.99
CA ALA A 914 -13.53 -2.72 68.58
C ALA A 914 -14.08 -3.77 67.61
N SER A 915 -13.34 -4.87 67.41
CA SER A 915 -13.66 -5.94 66.48
C SER A 915 -14.07 -7.22 67.21
N CYS A 916 -14.85 -8.09 66.55
CA CYS A 916 -14.76 -9.53 66.77
C CYS A 916 -15.32 -10.35 65.59
N SER A 917 -14.71 -11.53 65.46
CA SER A 917 -15.07 -12.69 64.64
C SER A 917 -16.42 -13.33 65.05
N ALA A 918 -16.97 -14.36 64.40
CA ALA A 918 -16.99 -14.89 63.02
C ALA A 918 -17.66 -16.30 63.08
N VAL A 919 -17.77 -17.01 61.94
CA VAL A 919 -18.12 -18.46 61.80
C VAL A 919 -19.63 -18.82 61.87
N PRO A 920 -20.17 -19.73 61.01
CA PRO A 920 -21.58 -19.64 60.55
C PRO A 920 -22.36 -21.00 60.41
N VAL A 921 -23.42 -20.99 59.58
CA VAL A 921 -24.10 -22.11 58.85
C VAL A 921 -25.33 -22.79 59.50
N SER A 922 -26.53 -22.65 58.89
CA SER A 922 -27.29 -23.77 58.26
C SER A 922 -28.68 -23.44 57.64
N ALA A 923 -28.91 -23.97 56.42
CA ALA A 923 -30.15 -24.53 55.81
C ALA A 923 -31.56 -23.83 55.74
N MET A 924 -31.96 -23.49 54.49
CA MET A 924 -33.17 -23.94 53.72
C MET A 924 -34.63 -23.37 53.82
N ARG A 925 -35.16 -23.03 52.61
CA ARG A 925 -36.50 -23.33 51.99
C ARG A 925 -37.79 -22.45 52.18
N TRP A 926 -38.05 -21.62 51.13
CA TRP A 926 -39.23 -21.57 50.21
C TRP A 926 -40.72 -21.34 50.67
N CYS A 927 -41.40 -20.31 50.11
CA CYS A 927 -42.65 -20.38 49.27
C CYS A 927 -43.30 -18.99 48.94
N CYS A 928 -44.25 -18.91 47.96
CA CYS A 928 -44.81 -17.64 47.38
C CYS A 928 -46.34 -17.64 47.07
N LYS A 929 -47.03 -16.47 47.03
CA LYS A 929 -48.31 -16.20 46.29
C LYS A 929 -48.77 -14.71 46.25
N VAL A 930 -49.59 -14.27 45.26
CA VAL A 930 -50.07 -12.86 45.00
C VAL A 930 -51.43 -12.79 44.23
N THR A 931 -52.28 -11.72 44.35
CA THR A 931 -53.47 -11.48 43.46
C THR A 931 -54.06 -10.01 43.31
N THR A 932 -54.99 -9.84 42.35
CA THR A 932 -55.75 -8.67 41.76
C THR A 932 -56.85 -8.00 42.64
N VAL A 933 -57.52 -6.83 42.38
CA VAL A 933 -57.55 -5.67 41.40
C VAL A 933 -58.06 -4.36 42.13
N ALA A 934 -58.13 -3.16 41.49
CA ALA A 934 -58.78 -1.91 42.02
C ALA A 934 -59.08 -0.80 40.93
N PRO A 935 -60.12 0.08 41.06
CA PRO A 935 -60.41 1.21 40.12
C PRO A 935 -60.94 2.57 40.71
N ALA A 936 -61.31 3.53 39.82
CA ALA A 936 -62.20 4.73 39.94
C ALA A 936 -61.63 6.15 40.31
N LEU A 937 -61.99 7.19 39.51
CA LEU A 937 -61.56 8.60 39.55
C LEU A 937 -62.65 9.55 38.98
N PRO A 938 -62.78 10.82 39.44
CA PRO A 938 -62.38 12.02 38.65
C PRO A 938 -61.82 13.18 39.53
N GLY A 939 -61.45 14.39 39.07
CA GLY A 939 -61.34 14.96 37.71
C GLY A 939 -60.72 16.39 37.68
N CYS A 940 -60.62 16.98 36.47
CA CYS A 940 -60.03 18.29 36.08
C CYS A 940 -58.47 18.41 35.99
N GLY A 941 -57.96 18.73 34.79
CA GLY A 941 -56.59 19.24 34.54
C GLY A 941 -55.65 18.35 33.70
N PHE A 942 -55.49 18.65 32.42
CA PHE A 942 -54.41 18.12 31.56
C PHE A 942 -53.09 18.90 31.82
N MET A 943 -51.88 18.33 31.70
CA MET A 943 -51.44 16.93 31.65
C MET A 943 -49.93 16.89 31.96
N PRO A 944 -49.45 16.03 32.87
CA PRO A 944 -48.29 15.20 32.49
C PRO A 944 -48.27 13.79 33.12
N GLY A 945 -47.55 12.89 32.43
CA GLY A 945 -46.76 11.76 32.95
C GLY A 945 -47.21 10.93 34.18
N TRP A 946 -47.32 9.61 33.95
CA TRP A 946 -47.34 8.51 34.94
C TRP A 946 -48.60 8.45 35.83
N THR A 947 -49.23 7.30 36.09
CA THR A 947 -48.77 5.90 35.91
C THR A 947 -49.94 4.96 35.61
N ALA A 948 -49.71 3.94 34.79
CA ALA A 948 -50.60 2.78 34.66
C ALA A 948 -49.79 1.49 34.86
N MET A 949 -49.71 1.03 36.11
CA MET A 949 -49.08 -0.24 36.51
C MET A 949 -50.01 -0.93 37.52
N ILE A 950 -49.77 -2.23 37.79
CA ILE A 950 -50.51 -3.06 38.76
C ILE A 950 -51.91 -3.44 38.21
N ARG A 951 -52.18 -4.69 37.79
CA ARG A 951 -52.00 -5.91 38.59
C ARG A 951 -52.15 -7.20 37.76
N ARG A 952 -51.06 -7.98 37.59
CA ARG A 952 -51.04 -9.46 37.66
C ARG A 952 -49.58 -9.91 37.85
N LEU A 953 -49.38 -11.04 38.53
CA LEU A 953 -48.09 -11.51 39.05
C LEU A 953 -48.13 -13.03 39.18
N THR A 954 -46.99 -13.71 39.02
CA THR A 954 -46.76 -15.18 39.17
C THR A 954 -47.50 -16.11 38.19
N ALA A 955 -46.96 -17.27 37.76
CA ALA A 955 -45.58 -17.78 37.78
C ALA A 955 -45.44 -19.07 36.92
N TYR A 956 -44.23 -19.28 36.36
CA TYR A 956 -43.54 -20.58 36.10
C TYR A 956 -44.26 -21.77 35.43
N CYS A 957 -43.57 -22.39 34.46
CA CYS A 957 -43.05 -23.76 34.67
C CYS A 957 -42.00 -24.23 33.63
N TRP A 958 -40.77 -24.49 34.11
CA TRP A 958 -39.80 -25.50 33.63
C TRP A 958 -39.25 -25.33 32.18
N MET A 959 -38.08 -25.85 31.80
CA MET A 959 -37.22 -26.88 32.41
C MET A 959 -35.73 -26.52 32.24
N ALA A 960 -34.84 -27.08 33.07
CA ALA A 960 -33.39 -26.93 32.92
C ALA A 960 -32.66 -28.26 33.20
N VAL A 961 -31.73 -28.65 32.34
CA VAL A 961 -30.77 -29.75 32.58
C VAL A 961 -29.44 -29.41 31.91
N ALA A 962 -28.34 -29.60 32.64
CA ALA A 962 -27.00 -29.71 32.10
C ALA A 962 -26.19 -30.72 32.93
N PRO A 963 -25.37 -31.57 32.28
CA PRO A 963 -24.13 -32.09 32.83
C PRO A 963 -22.96 -31.56 31.98
N VAL A 964 -21.95 -30.85 32.51
CA VAL A 964 -21.02 -31.21 33.60
C VAL A 964 -20.14 -32.42 33.27
N ALA A 965 -18.94 -32.12 32.75
CA ALA A 965 -17.71 -32.84 33.09
C ALA A 965 -16.49 -31.91 32.84
N ARG A 966 -15.64 -31.70 33.86
CA ARG A 966 -14.22 -31.36 33.66
C ARG A 966 -13.42 -32.68 33.65
N PRO A 967 -12.18 -32.71 33.14
CA PRO A 967 -11.05 -32.40 34.04
C PRO A 967 -10.06 -31.39 33.45
N HIS A 968 -9.12 -30.94 34.29
CA HIS A 968 -7.94 -30.18 33.86
C HIS A 968 -6.92 -31.10 33.17
N CYS A 969 -6.18 -30.59 32.19
CA CYS A 969 -4.73 -30.78 32.13
C CYS A 969 -4.05 -29.86 31.10
N ARG A 970 -3.15 -28.99 31.58
CA ARG A 970 -2.33 -28.01 30.84
C ARG A 970 -3.12 -26.92 30.11
#